data_AF-A0A7X8XKI9-F1
#
_entry.id   AF-A0A7X8XKI9-F1
#
_cell.length_a   1.000
_cell.length_b   1.000
_cell.length_c   1.000
_cell.angle_alpha   90.00
_cell.angle_beta   90.00
_cell.angle_gamma   90.00
#
_symmetry.space_group_name_H-M   'P 1'
#
loop_
_entity.id
_entity.type
_entity.pdbx_description
1 polymer ?
#
loop_
_entity_poly.entity_id
_entity_poly.type
_entity_poly.pdbx_seq_one_letter_code
_entity_poly.pdbx_strand_id
1 'polypeptide(L)'
;MSDPVSRPSGSGRFNLNQDITRMLEQLGKVEYSKVLRAHFPARNLTPGEYARFHPIKRRVKCLYVGSHDPIPTECPRGWDLLALVGIGFTRRETEDVASNLESATTGERVVLGIPLQALPASAQFKELAVLDYLADTETYRPEGTAREALLVRRSSLRRSLLERLRKALAPAAFRWMHEGRILEEAPAGNRNAFFSGVLESLYPDTPRVSLAGSRRERQQALDELLDLSTPLQLPVASRSGGARVLRLLLADQGLLEMESDRGASILYKVGGPLPEGHHMAPAWNKVLEALVGCGDRNRTTGLVDLLTDLAKRPLGLRGELTPFLLGAALRRHYPDLELVEEGEPVPPSGVALRRALARPRTWHMRFHPTSEDEAVFLRALLERFGTAEQTPTPGGLNLWDLARQALMAWRERLPPLARGHRAWSDPDSHALMALLEDPDRTRSARDFLGTYLPELFGEDGIPLEDGQPELLTRIDAARTGIESFTVRRQEELLRQMGRALGAEEVPDQGLEAWFEGLFANWQSSLHPGTDSRPFSEWAYGLLEVAAASEPFAVRWFESLPRRLGLPAVHDWDPDQGAVFLARLARARLELELWRLRELFPLPQNPVQRSQEVRRWLREAMDGSGLDQAQRRSLMLDLLESLLWK
;
A
#
# COMPACT_ATOMS: atom_id res chain seq x y z
N MET A 1 84.31 -6.22 -45.37
CA MET A 1 84.03 -7.67 -45.41
C MET A 1 84.23 -8.17 -44.00
N SER A 2 83.11 -8.45 -43.35
CA SER A 2 82.95 -8.50 -41.91
C SER A 2 82.64 -9.95 -41.56
N ASP A 3 83.58 -10.63 -40.92
CA ASP A 3 83.32 -11.95 -40.34
C ASP A 3 82.35 -11.79 -39.16
N PRO A 4 81.23 -12.52 -39.14
CA PRO A 4 80.30 -12.45 -38.03
C PRO A 4 80.87 -13.26 -36.87
N VAL A 5 81.12 -12.55 -35.77
CA VAL A 5 81.34 -13.10 -34.43
C VAL A 5 80.23 -14.11 -34.14
N SER A 6 80.62 -15.37 -33.98
CA SER A 6 79.76 -16.45 -33.54
C SER A 6 79.15 -16.09 -32.18
N ARG A 7 77.84 -15.82 -32.16
CA ARG A 7 77.05 -15.86 -30.92
C ARG A 7 77.08 -17.31 -30.43
N PRO A 8 77.44 -17.59 -29.17
CA PRO A 8 77.14 -18.89 -28.59
C PRO A 8 75.62 -18.96 -28.46
N SER A 9 74.98 -19.68 -29.38
CA SER A 9 73.62 -20.18 -29.22
C SER A 9 73.62 -21.11 -28.01
N GLY A 10 73.39 -20.55 -26.83
CA GLY A 10 73.09 -21.29 -25.60
C GLY A 10 71.74 -21.98 -25.72
N SER A 11 71.61 -22.94 -26.63
CA SER A 11 70.56 -23.94 -26.58
C SER A 11 70.93 -24.91 -25.45
N GLY A 12 70.75 -24.47 -24.20
CA GLY A 12 70.64 -25.40 -23.10
C GLY A 12 69.49 -26.34 -23.44
N ARG A 13 69.80 -27.62 -23.70
CA ARG A 13 68.76 -28.64 -23.84
C ARG A 13 67.98 -28.65 -22.53
N PHE A 14 66.79 -28.06 -22.50
CA PHE A 14 65.94 -28.16 -21.33
C PHE A 14 65.50 -29.61 -21.19
N ASN A 15 65.57 -30.15 -19.97
CA ASN A 15 65.07 -31.48 -19.67
C ASN A 15 64.23 -31.37 -18.41
N LEU A 16 62.93 -31.13 -18.62
CA LEU A 16 61.98 -30.88 -17.55
C LEU A 16 62.03 -31.93 -16.43
N ASN A 17 62.25 -33.21 -16.76
CA ASN A 17 62.34 -34.26 -15.74
C ASN A 17 63.62 -34.14 -14.89
N GLN A 18 64.76 -33.81 -15.51
CA GLN A 18 66.00 -33.57 -14.77
C GLN A 18 65.92 -32.30 -13.93
N ASP A 19 65.29 -31.26 -14.46
CA ASP A 19 65.10 -29.98 -13.76
C ASP A 19 64.14 -30.12 -12.57
N ILE A 20 63.06 -30.90 -12.70
CA ILE A 20 62.17 -31.27 -11.59
C ILE A 20 62.94 -32.06 -10.52
N THR A 21 63.70 -33.09 -10.89
CA THR A 21 64.44 -33.92 -9.91
C THR A 21 65.48 -33.09 -9.16
N ARG A 22 66.27 -32.28 -9.87
CA ARG A 22 67.25 -31.37 -9.26
C ARG A 22 66.57 -30.39 -8.30
N MET A 23 65.46 -29.79 -8.72
CA MET A 23 64.74 -28.85 -7.87
C MET A 23 64.03 -29.54 -6.70
N LEU A 24 63.59 -30.80 -6.81
CA LEU A 24 63.01 -31.56 -5.70
C LEU A 24 64.02 -31.89 -4.60
N GLU A 25 65.29 -32.08 -4.98
CA GLU A 25 66.42 -32.26 -4.06
C GLU A 25 66.80 -30.94 -3.37
N GLN A 26 66.64 -29.81 -4.06
CA GLN A 26 66.97 -28.47 -3.54
C GLN A 26 65.82 -27.81 -2.74
N LEU A 27 64.56 -28.02 -3.15
CA LEU A 27 63.38 -27.59 -2.38
C LEU A 27 63.29 -28.46 -1.13
N GLY A 28 63.78 -27.93 -0.01
CA GLY A 28 63.71 -28.55 1.32
C GLY A 28 62.26 -28.77 1.80
N LYS A 29 61.88 -28.15 2.92
CA LYS A 29 60.53 -28.30 3.49
C LYS A 29 59.51 -27.47 2.68
N VAL A 30 58.48 -28.13 2.16
CA VAL A 30 57.38 -27.48 1.42
C VAL A 30 56.19 -27.23 2.35
N GLU A 31 55.67 -26.02 2.33
CA GLU A 31 54.39 -25.69 3.00
C GLU A 31 53.21 -26.18 2.16
N TYR A 32 52.85 -27.45 2.32
CA TYR A 32 51.79 -28.09 1.54
C TYR A 32 50.43 -27.37 1.64
N SER A 33 50.11 -26.79 2.80
CA SER A 33 48.89 -26.00 3.01
C SER A 33 48.83 -24.76 2.11
N LYS A 34 49.97 -24.08 1.90
CA LYS A 34 50.08 -22.92 1.01
C LYS A 34 49.89 -23.33 -0.46
N VAL A 35 50.51 -24.43 -0.87
CA VAL A 35 50.34 -24.99 -2.22
C VAL A 35 48.88 -25.39 -2.47
N LEU A 36 48.23 -26.05 -1.51
CA LEU A 36 46.82 -26.41 -1.59
C LEU A 36 45.93 -25.17 -1.75
N ARG A 37 46.11 -24.15 -0.90
CA ARG A 37 45.31 -22.91 -0.94
C ARG A 37 45.48 -22.15 -2.26
N ALA A 38 46.70 -22.14 -2.82
CA ALA A 38 47.00 -21.47 -4.07
C ALA A 38 46.35 -22.16 -5.28
N HIS A 39 46.38 -23.49 -5.34
CA HIS A 39 45.95 -24.24 -6.53
C HIS A 39 44.52 -24.78 -6.47
N PHE A 40 44.05 -25.07 -5.26
CA PHE A 40 42.77 -25.72 -4.99
C PHE A 40 42.09 -25.05 -3.79
N PRO A 41 41.75 -23.75 -3.87
CA PRO A 41 41.14 -23.05 -2.74
C PRO A 41 39.82 -23.70 -2.31
N ALA A 42 39.55 -23.63 -1.00
CA ALA A 42 38.30 -24.10 -0.44
C ALA A 42 37.12 -23.40 -1.13
N ARG A 43 36.32 -24.18 -1.87
CA ARG A 43 35.19 -23.63 -2.63
C ARG A 43 34.04 -23.35 -1.68
N ASN A 44 33.65 -22.09 -1.59
CA ASN A 44 32.37 -21.71 -0.98
C ASN A 44 31.22 -22.32 -1.79
N LEU A 45 30.06 -22.50 -1.16
CA LEU A 45 28.90 -23.07 -1.82
C LEU A 45 27.60 -22.40 -1.40
N THR A 46 26.59 -22.60 -2.24
CA THR A 46 25.19 -22.28 -1.95
C THR A 46 24.44 -23.60 -2.12
N PRO A 47 24.11 -24.29 -1.01
CA PRO A 47 23.45 -25.59 -1.07
C PRO A 47 22.13 -25.46 -1.84
N GLY A 48 22.12 -26.08 -3.02
CA GLY A 48 21.06 -25.93 -4.02
C GLY A 48 19.82 -26.74 -3.65
N GLU A 49 19.99 -27.85 -2.94
CA GLU A 49 18.87 -28.65 -2.43
C GLU A 49 18.10 -27.87 -1.35
N TYR A 50 18.80 -27.27 -0.37
CA TYR A 50 18.19 -26.34 0.58
C TYR A 50 17.41 -25.22 -0.12
N ALA A 51 18.03 -24.56 -1.11
CA ALA A 51 17.42 -23.46 -1.85
C ALA A 51 16.21 -23.85 -2.73
N ARG A 52 16.00 -25.15 -3.00
CA ARG A 52 14.82 -25.62 -3.77
C ARG A 52 13.57 -25.67 -2.90
N PHE A 53 13.74 -25.99 -1.63
CA PHE A 53 12.63 -26.21 -0.69
C PHE A 53 12.42 -25.06 0.29
N HIS A 54 13.37 -24.14 0.43
CA HIS A 54 13.27 -23.01 1.37
C HIS A 54 13.25 -21.65 0.66
N PRO A 55 12.68 -20.62 1.32
CA PRO A 55 12.51 -19.30 0.73
C PRO A 55 13.79 -18.45 0.77
N ILE A 56 14.95 -19.07 1.04
CA ILE A 56 16.22 -18.38 1.21
C ILE A 56 17.38 -19.21 0.67
N LYS A 57 18.28 -18.54 -0.06
CA LYS A 57 19.53 -19.13 -0.54
C LYS A 57 20.63 -18.87 0.47
N ARG A 58 20.93 -19.84 1.31
CA ARG A 58 21.99 -19.74 2.33
C ARG A 58 23.37 -19.97 1.73
N ARG A 59 24.35 -19.18 2.17
CA ARG A 59 25.73 -19.23 1.70
C ARG A 59 26.63 -19.86 2.74
N VAL A 60 27.40 -20.86 2.32
CA VAL A 60 28.38 -21.56 3.17
C VAL A 60 29.79 -21.16 2.76
N LYS A 61 30.53 -20.54 3.69
CA LYS A 61 31.95 -20.24 3.55
C LYS A 61 32.73 -21.49 3.89
N CYS A 62 33.66 -21.92 3.03
CA CYS A 62 34.58 -23.01 3.38
C CYS A 62 35.98 -22.47 3.56
N LEU A 63 36.68 -22.95 4.59
CA LEU A 63 38.10 -22.63 4.85
C LEU A 63 38.86 -23.90 5.20
N TYR A 64 40.12 -23.95 4.77
CA TYR A 64 41.05 -24.99 5.20
C TYR A 64 41.81 -24.55 6.43
N VAL A 65 41.91 -25.44 7.43
CA VAL A 65 42.60 -25.19 8.70
C VAL A 65 43.65 -26.28 8.90
N GLY A 66 44.92 -25.90 8.96
CA GLY A 66 46.05 -26.78 9.29
C GLY A 66 46.43 -26.69 10.77
N SER A 67 47.48 -27.43 11.16
CA SER A 67 47.86 -27.66 12.57
C SER A 67 48.28 -26.40 13.33
N HIS A 68 48.68 -25.35 12.61
CA HIS A 68 49.16 -24.09 13.18
C HIS A 68 48.33 -22.89 12.74
N ASP A 69 47.23 -23.10 11.99
CA ASP A 69 46.36 -22.01 11.59
C ASP A 69 45.45 -21.60 12.76
N PRO A 70 45.18 -20.29 12.94
CA PRO A 70 44.18 -19.86 13.91
C PRO A 70 42.79 -20.36 13.50
N ILE A 71 42.00 -20.81 14.49
CA ILE A 71 40.65 -21.32 14.27
C ILE A 71 39.66 -20.14 14.37
N PRO A 72 38.97 -19.78 13.28
CA PRO A 72 37.94 -18.74 13.34
C PRO A 72 36.77 -19.20 14.20
N THR A 73 36.38 -18.36 15.16
CA THR A 73 35.27 -18.65 16.08
C THR A 73 33.93 -18.15 15.55
N GLU A 74 33.92 -17.18 14.63
CA GLU A 74 32.70 -16.57 14.09
C GLU A 74 32.57 -16.72 12.57
N CYS A 75 31.32 -16.82 12.11
CA CYS A 75 31.01 -16.81 10.68
C CYS A 75 31.15 -15.38 10.11
N PRO A 76 31.91 -15.17 9.02
CA PRO A 76 32.09 -13.85 8.44
C PRO A 76 30.78 -13.20 7.99
N ARG A 77 30.71 -11.86 8.04
CA ARG A 77 29.56 -11.09 7.55
C ARG A 77 29.20 -11.48 6.11
N GLY A 78 27.91 -11.67 5.87
CA GLY A 78 27.38 -12.11 4.59
C GLY A 78 27.30 -13.63 4.40
N TRP A 79 27.88 -14.43 5.29
CA TRP A 79 27.76 -15.89 5.22
C TRP A 79 26.80 -16.40 6.29
N ASP A 80 26.07 -17.47 5.96
CA ASP A 80 25.09 -18.08 6.87
C ASP A 80 25.71 -19.20 7.71
N LEU A 81 26.77 -19.81 7.18
CA LEU A 81 27.50 -20.91 7.80
C LEU A 81 28.99 -20.84 7.42
N LEU A 82 29.86 -21.05 8.38
CA LEU A 82 31.29 -21.25 8.17
C LEU A 82 31.64 -22.74 8.38
N ALA A 83 32.18 -23.36 7.35
CA ALA A 83 32.68 -24.73 7.41
C ALA A 83 34.21 -24.71 7.43
N LEU A 84 34.77 -25.10 8.58
CA LEU A 84 36.20 -25.28 8.75
C LEU A 84 36.55 -26.73 8.40
N VAL A 85 37.43 -26.92 7.44
CA VAL A 85 37.85 -28.24 6.95
C VAL A 85 39.30 -28.44 7.39
N GLY A 86 39.51 -29.32 8.36
CA GLY A 86 40.82 -29.61 8.89
C GLY A 86 41.70 -30.36 7.89
N ILE A 87 42.98 -29.99 7.78
CA ILE A 87 43.91 -30.57 6.80
C ILE A 87 45.27 -30.85 7.42
N GLY A 88 45.67 -32.13 7.39
CA GLY A 88 47.04 -32.57 7.62
C GLY A 88 47.58 -33.35 6.43
N PHE A 89 48.88 -33.24 6.13
CA PHE A 89 49.55 -33.98 5.05
C PHE A 89 50.37 -35.16 5.58
N THR A 90 50.58 -35.22 6.90
CA THR A 90 51.16 -36.36 7.62
C THR A 90 50.21 -36.81 8.72
N ARG A 91 50.40 -38.04 9.22
CA ARG A 91 49.59 -38.56 10.33
C ARG A 91 49.65 -37.65 11.57
N ARG A 92 50.84 -37.18 11.94
CA ARG A 92 51.04 -36.27 13.07
C ARG A 92 50.32 -34.93 12.88
N GLU A 93 50.44 -34.32 11.69
CA GLU A 93 49.71 -33.08 11.38
C GLU A 93 48.19 -33.28 11.44
N THR A 94 47.68 -34.42 10.98
CA THR A 94 46.26 -34.76 11.06
C THR A 94 45.80 -34.89 12.51
N GLU A 95 46.58 -35.57 13.36
CA GLU A 95 46.31 -35.71 14.80
C GLU A 95 46.32 -34.35 15.51
N ASP A 96 47.30 -33.50 15.22
CA ASP A 96 47.41 -32.14 15.77
C ASP A 96 46.21 -31.27 15.36
N VAL A 97 45.82 -31.30 14.06
CA VAL A 97 44.64 -30.58 13.57
C VAL A 97 43.35 -31.08 14.21
N ALA A 98 43.20 -32.39 14.33
CA ALA A 98 42.02 -32.99 14.94
C ALA A 98 41.87 -32.53 16.39
N SER A 99 42.95 -32.60 17.18
CA SER A 99 42.96 -32.15 18.57
C SER A 99 42.64 -30.65 18.70
N ASN A 100 43.21 -29.82 17.82
CA ASN A 100 42.95 -28.38 17.82
C ASN A 100 41.48 -28.05 17.47
N LEU A 101 40.89 -28.74 16.48
CA LEU A 101 39.49 -28.53 16.11
C LEU A 101 38.52 -29.08 17.17
N GLU A 102 38.82 -30.22 17.79
CA GLU A 102 37.99 -30.81 18.84
C GLU A 102 37.94 -29.96 20.11
N SER A 103 39.03 -29.29 20.44
CA SER A 103 39.13 -28.39 21.59
C SER A 103 38.64 -26.96 21.31
N ALA A 104 38.31 -26.63 20.06
CA ALA A 104 37.92 -25.29 19.68
C ALA A 104 36.51 -24.94 20.15
N THR A 105 36.37 -23.80 20.83
CA THR A 105 35.07 -23.20 21.12
C THR A 105 34.67 -22.29 19.97
N THR A 106 33.62 -22.65 19.23
CA THR A 106 33.13 -21.88 18.09
C THR A 106 31.68 -21.43 18.27
N GLY A 107 31.30 -20.37 17.55
CA GLY A 107 29.94 -19.85 17.57
C GLY A 107 28.95 -20.72 16.80
N GLU A 108 27.67 -20.42 16.98
CA GLU A 108 26.52 -21.21 16.50
C GLU A 108 26.47 -21.46 14.98
N ARG A 109 27.20 -20.67 14.18
CA ARG A 109 27.22 -20.74 12.71
C ARG A 109 28.53 -21.32 12.17
N VAL A 110 29.25 -22.08 12.98
CA VAL A 110 30.54 -22.67 12.60
C VAL A 110 30.46 -24.19 12.75
N VAL A 111 30.77 -24.91 11.67
CA VAL A 111 30.88 -26.38 11.68
C VAL A 111 32.31 -26.80 11.36
N LEU A 112 32.77 -27.83 12.07
CA LEU A 112 34.15 -28.30 12.08
C LEU A 112 34.22 -29.68 11.42
N GLY A 113 35.00 -29.81 10.35
CA GLY A 113 35.30 -31.08 9.72
C GLY A 113 36.65 -31.60 10.20
N ILE A 114 36.63 -32.56 11.12
CA ILE A 114 37.83 -33.18 11.68
C ILE A 114 38.34 -34.25 10.71
N PRO A 115 39.59 -34.14 10.22
CA PRO A 115 40.11 -35.05 9.21
C PRO A 115 40.30 -36.45 9.80
N LEU A 116 39.75 -37.46 9.13
CA LEU A 116 39.92 -38.86 9.54
C LEU A 116 41.27 -39.44 9.08
N GLN A 117 41.82 -38.90 7.99
CA GLN A 117 43.05 -39.35 7.37
C GLN A 117 43.87 -38.17 6.88
N ALA A 118 45.19 -38.36 6.77
CA ALA A 118 46.06 -37.38 6.10
C ALA A 118 45.71 -37.26 4.61
N LEU A 119 45.83 -36.05 4.07
CA LEU A 119 45.63 -35.81 2.65
C LEU A 119 46.63 -36.65 1.84
N PRO A 120 46.15 -37.39 0.84
CA PRO A 120 47.03 -38.16 -0.02
C PRO A 120 47.85 -37.23 -0.93
N ALA A 121 48.87 -37.80 -1.57
CA ALA A 121 49.61 -37.18 -2.67
C ALA A 121 50.57 -36.03 -2.28
N SER A 122 51.18 -36.10 -1.09
CA SER A 122 52.23 -35.15 -0.65
C SER A 122 53.38 -35.00 -1.66
N ALA A 123 53.80 -36.10 -2.30
CA ALA A 123 54.80 -36.08 -3.37
C ALA A 123 54.36 -35.24 -4.58
N GLN A 124 53.11 -35.39 -5.03
CA GLN A 124 52.57 -34.57 -6.12
C GLN A 124 52.40 -33.10 -5.73
N PHE A 125 52.07 -32.79 -4.47
CA PHE A 125 52.08 -31.40 -4.00
C PHE A 125 53.50 -30.81 -3.98
N LYS A 126 54.50 -31.59 -3.60
CA LYS A 126 55.92 -31.19 -3.67
C LYS A 126 56.34 -30.91 -5.11
N GLU A 127 55.99 -31.80 -6.03
CA GLU A 127 56.25 -31.64 -7.47
C GLU A 127 55.55 -30.38 -8.02
N LEU A 128 54.30 -30.13 -7.63
CA LEU A 128 53.57 -28.93 -8.07
C LEU A 128 54.24 -27.63 -7.59
N ALA A 129 54.72 -27.59 -6.35
CA ALA A 129 55.48 -26.46 -5.82
C ALA A 129 56.80 -26.23 -6.58
N VAL A 130 57.50 -27.31 -6.94
CA VAL A 130 58.70 -27.25 -7.80
C VAL A 130 58.36 -26.70 -9.17
N LEU A 131 57.28 -27.16 -9.80
CA LEU A 131 56.85 -26.67 -11.11
C LEU A 131 56.49 -25.18 -11.08
N ASP A 132 55.91 -24.68 -9.98
CA ASP A 132 55.65 -23.26 -9.81
C ASP A 132 56.95 -22.46 -9.70
N TYR A 133 57.92 -22.95 -8.93
CA TYR A 133 59.23 -22.31 -8.82
C TYR A 133 59.97 -22.28 -10.16
N LEU A 134 59.95 -23.40 -10.90
CA LEU A 134 60.57 -23.51 -12.22
C LEU A 134 59.93 -22.53 -13.23
N ALA A 135 58.63 -22.27 -13.13
CA ALA A 135 57.94 -21.32 -14.01
C ALA A 135 58.52 -19.90 -13.91
N ASP A 136 59.12 -19.55 -12.77
CA ASP A 136 59.72 -18.25 -12.52
C ASP A 136 61.22 -18.20 -12.87
N THR A 137 61.81 -19.25 -13.45
CA THR A 137 63.23 -19.28 -13.85
C THR A 137 63.45 -18.82 -15.30
N GLU A 138 64.66 -18.33 -15.61
CA GLU A 138 65.00 -17.81 -16.94
C GLU A 138 64.79 -18.83 -18.08
N THR A 139 64.94 -20.13 -17.80
CA THR A 139 64.74 -21.21 -18.78
C THR A 139 63.28 -21.37 -19.21
N TYR A 140 62.32 -21.07 -18.33
CA TYR A 140 60.89 -21.34 -18.55
C TYR A 140 60.03 -20.07 -18.65
N ARG A 141 60.61 -18.88 -18.42
CA ARG A 141 59.94 -17.58 -18.60
C ARG A 141 59.60 -17.25 -20.07
N PRO A 142 60.53 -17.39 -21.04
CA PRO A 142 60.25 -17.08 -22.44
C PRO A 142 59.18 -18.02 -23.03
N GLU A 143 58.42 -17.53 -24.01
CA GLU A 143 57.51 -18.39 -24.78
C GLU A 143 58.32 -19.36 -25.64
N GLY A 144 57.93 -20.64 -25.62
CA GLY A 144 58.63 -21.71 -26.33
C GLY A 144 58.36 -23.10 -25.76
N THR A 145 58.99 -24.10 -26.37
CA THR A 145 58.77 -25.53 -26.08
C THR A 145 59.04 -25.93 -24.63
N ALA A 146 59.98 -25.28 -23.95
CA ALA A 146 60.27 -25.50 -22.53
C ALA A 146 59.08 -25.09 -21.64
N ARG A 147 58.54 -23.90 -21.86
CA ARG A 147 57.37 -23.38 -21.13
C ARG A 147 56.12 -24.19 -21.42
N GLU A 148 55.90 -24.60 -22.67
CA GLU A 148 54.80 -25.48 -23.06
C GLU A 148 54.87 -26.83 -22.34
N ALA A 149 56.04 -27.48 -22.32
CA ALA A 149 56.23 -28.74 -21.61
C ALA A 149 55.94 -28.62 -20.10
N LEU A 150 56.39 -27.52 -19.48
CA LEU A 150 56.10 -27.21 -18.07
C LEU A 150 54.59 -27.03 -17.84
N LEU A 151 53.91 -26.25 -18.69
CA LEU A 151 52.47 -26.01 -18.58
C LEU A 151 51.65 -27.30 -18.78
N VAL A 152 52.05 -28.17 -19.71
CA VAL A 152 51.41 -29.48 -19.93
C VAL A 152 51.58 -30.37 -18.69
N ARG A 153 52.80 -30.47 -18.13
CA ARG A 153 53.04 -31.26 -16.92
C ARG A 153 52.26 -30.71 -15.73
N ARG A 154 52.28 -29.40 -15.52
CA ARG A 154 51.52 -28.71 -14.46
C ARG A 154 50.02 -28.95 -14.60
N SER A 155 49.48 -28.86 -15.82
CA SER A 155 48.05 -29.10 -16.08
C SER A 155 47.65 -30.55 -15.83
N SER A 156 48.48 -31.51 -16.27
CA SER A 156 48.27 -32.93 -16.04
C SER A 156 48.32 -33.28 -14.54
N LEU A 157 49.33 -32.78 -13.83
CA LEU A 157 49.49 -32.97 -12.39
C LEU A 157 48.32 -32.38 -11.60
N ARG A 158 47.88 -31.16 -11.95
CA ARG A 158 46.71 -30.52 -11.33
C ARG A 158 45.43 -31.32 -11.55
N ARG A 159 45.23 -31.91 -12.73
CA ARG A 159 44.06 -32.77 -13.01
C ARG A 159 44.09 -34.04 -12.15
N SER A 160 45.24 -34.71 -12.07
CA SER A 160 45.41 -35.91 -11.23
C SER A 160 45.22 -35.61 -9.73
N LEU A 161 45.80 -34.50 -9.24
CA LEU A 161 45.61 -34.03 -7.87
C LEU A 161 44.13 -33.71 -7.59
N LEU A 162 43.44 -33.04 -8.51
CA LEU A 162 42.03 -32.71 -8.36
C LEU A 162 41.15 -33.96 -8.17
N GLU A 163 41.41 -35.03 -8.93
CA GLU A 163 40.66 -36.29 -8.81
C GLU A 163 40.88 -36.97 -7.45
N ARG A 164 42.11 -36.95 -6.94
CA ARG A 164 42.43 -37.48 -5.60
C ARG A 164 41.79 -36.63 -4.49
N LEU A 165 41.90 -35.31 -4.61
CA LEU A 165 41.34 -34.36 -3.64
C LEU A 165 39.81 -34.40 -3.59
N ARG A 166 39.12 -34.69 -4.71
CA ARG A 166 37.64 -34.84 -4.70
C ARG A 166 37.16 -35.89 -3.70
N LYS A 167 37.89 -37.00 -3.54
CA LYS A 167 37.57 -38.05 -2.56
C LYS A 167 38.00 -37.66 -1.15
N ALA A 168 39.23 -37.17 -1.00
CA ALA A 168 39.80 -36.83 0.30
C ALA A 168 39.18 -35.57 0.95
N LEU A 169 38.54 -34.71 0.17
CA LEU A 169 37.82 -33.52 0.64
C LEU A 169 36.30 -33.67 0.57
N ALA A 170 35.80 -34.89 0.35
CA ALA A 170 34.38 -35.19 0.46
C ALA A 170 33.94 -35.14 1.94
N PRO A 171 32.66 -34.82 2.24
CA PRO A 171 32.20 -34.75 3.63
C PRO A 171 32.45 -36.04 4.42
N ALA A 172 32.36 -37.21 3.78
CA ALA A 172 32.60 -38.51 4.39
C ALA A 172 34.07 -38.75 4.84
N ALA A 173 35.02 -37.93 4.39
CA ALA A 173 36.42 -38.00 4.84
C ALA A 173 36.66 -37.31 6.19
N PHE A 174 35.61 -36.71 6.77
CA PHE A 174 35.70 -35.94 8.00
C PHE A 174 34.64 -36.42 9.01
N ARG A 175 35.01 -36.37 10.29
CA ARG A 175 34.04 -36.37 11.38
C ARG A 175 33.58 -34.93 11.59
N TRP A 176 32.30 -34.66 11.38
CA TRP A 176 31.78 -33.30 11.49
C TRP A 176 31.27 -33.02 12.91
N MET A 177 31.59 -31.83 13.42
CA MET A 177 31.18 -31.33 14.72
C MET A 177 30.52 -29.96 14.62
N HIS A 178 29.55 -29.72 15.49
CA HIS A 178 28.86 -28.44 15.68
C HIS A 178 28.60 -28.24 17.17
N GLU A 179 28.95 -27.06 17.70
CA GLU A 179 28.77 -26.72 19.13
C GLU A 179 29.31 -27.82 20.09
N GLY A 180 30.46 -28.41 19.76
CA GLY A 180 31.11 -29.46 20.57
C GLY A 180 30.48 -30.86 20.47
N ARG A 181 29.46 -31.06 19.64
CA ARG A 181 28.80 -32.35 19.42
C ARG A 181 29.07 -32.89 18.02
N ILE A 182 29.15 -34.20 17.89
CA ILE A 182 29.31 -34.89 16.60
C ILE A 182 27.96 -34.86 15.86
N LEU A 183 27.99 -34.55 14.57
CA LEU A 183 26.83 -34.60 13.68
C LEU A 183 26.63 -36.04 13.17
N GLU A 184 25.93 -36.88 13.94
CA GLU A 184 25.76 -38.31 13.64
C GLU A 184 24.81 -38.60 12.46
N GLU A 185 23.86 -37.73 12.18
CA GLU A 185 22.80 -37.91 11.16
C GLU A 185 23.09 -37.25 9.81
N ALA A 186 24.31 -36.75 9.58
CA ALA A 186 24.58 -35.98 8.38
C ALA A 186 24.47 -36.85 7.12
N PRO A 187 23.69 -36.43 6.09
CA PRO A 187 23.34 -37.29 4.97
C PRO A 187 24.59 -37.70 4.18
N ALA A 188 24.76 -39.01 3.99
CA ALA A 188 25.78 -39.57 3.12
C ALA A 188 25.53 -39.08 1.68
N GLY A 189 26.45 -38.27 1.15
CA GLY A 189 26.22 -37.66 -0.16
C GLY A 189 27.31 -36.70 -0.59
N ASN A 190 27.07 -36.02 -1.71
CA ASN A 190 27.96 -34.97 -2.18
C ASN A 190 27.91 -33.76 -1.21
N ARG A 191 28.84 -32.81 -1.37
CA ARG A 191 28.93 -31.62 -0.50
C ARG A 191 27.62 -30.81 -0.42
N ASN A 192 26.82 -30.79 -1.48
CA ASN A 192 25.58 -30.01 -1.54
C ASN A 192 24.50 -30.58 -0.61
N ALA A 193 24.29 -31.90 -0.68
CA ALA A 193 23.34 -32.60 0.18
C ALA A 193 23.73 -32.51 1.66
N PHE A 194 25.02 -32.76 1.97
CA PHE A 194 25.54 -32.63 3.34
C PHE A 194 25.26 -31.25 3.94
N PHE A 195 25.67 -30.18 3.27
CA PHE A 195 25.48 -28.83 3.80
C PHE A 195 24.02 -28.37 3.76
N SER A 196 23.15 -28.97 2.93
CA SER A 196 21.70 -28.75 3.01
C SER A 196 21.14 -29.33 4.31
N GLY A 197 21.49 -30.58 4.66
CA GLY A 197 21.08 -31.21 5.91
C GLY A 197 21.59 -30.47 7.16
N VAL A 198 22.85 -30.00 7.14
CA VAL A 198 23.38 -29.14 8.22
C VAL A 198 22.59 -27.84 8.37
N LEU A 199 22.17 -27.21 7.27
CA LEU A 199 21.35 -26.00 7.35
C LEU A 199 19.93 -26.30 7.84
N GLU A 200 19.36 -27.45 7.52
CA GLU A 200 18.07 -27.91 8.06
C GLU A 200 18.15 -28.14 9.57
N SER A 201 19.23 -28.73 10.09
CA SER A 201 19.39 -28.90 11.55
C SER A 201 19.64 -27.58 12.28
N LEU A 202 20.33 -26.63 11.66
CA LEU A 202 20.60 -25.32 12.26
C LEU A 202 19.37 -24.40 12.28
N TYR A 203 18.50 -24.53 11.27
CA TYR A 203 17.31 -23.73 11.09
C TYR A 203 16.07 -24.62 10.88
N PRO A 204 15.68 -25.40 11.91
CA PRO A 204 14.63 -26.42 11.77
C PRO A 204 13.27 -25.81 11.45
N ASP A 205 13.04 -24.56 11.87
CA ASP A 205 11.75 -23.88 11.72
C ASP A 205 11.68 -23.00 10.46
N THR A 206 12.75 -22.93 9.63
CA THR A 206 12.66 -22.22 8.35
C THR A 206 11.57 -22.87 7.49
N PRO A 207 10.56 -22.12 7.03
CA PRO A 207 9.49 -22.69 6.21
C PRO A 207 10.00 -23.43 4.99
N ARG A 208 9.38 -24.58 4.70
CA ARG A 208 9.66 -25.40 3.52
C ARG A 208 8.80 -24.96 2.33
N VAL A 209 9.00 -23.71 1.90
CA VAL A 209 8.31 -23.12 0.74
C VAL A 209 9.32 -22.54 -0.25
N SER A 210 9.21 -22.93 -1.51
CA SER A 210 10.04 -22.40 -2.59
C SER A 210 9.58 -21.01 -3.01
N LEU A 211 10.51 -20.08 -3.25
CA LEU A 211 10.17 -18.75 -3.76
C LEU A 211 9.60 -18.85 -5.18
N ALA A 212 8.33 -18.49 -5.32
CA ALA A 212 7.64 -18.47 -6.59
C ALA A 212 7.91 -17.18 -7.39
N GLY A 213 7.90 -17.31 -8.72
CA GLY A 213 7.88 -16.20 -9.67
C GLY A 213 9.15 -15.37 -9.78
N SER A 214 9.09 -14.32 -10.61
CA SER A 214 10.13 -13.29 -10.71
C SER A 214 9.94 -12.21 -9.62
N ARG A 215 10.96 -11.36 -9.41
CA ARG A 215 10.85 -10.23 -8.48
C ARG A 215 9.69 -9.29 -8.82
N ARG A 216 9.42 -9.06 -10.10
CA ARG A 216 8.31 -8.23 -10.57
C ARG A 216 6.96 -8.87 -10.26
N GLU A 217 6.84 -10.18 -10.49
CA GLU A 217 5.62 -10.94 -10.17
C GLU A 217 5.34 -10.93 -8.67
N ARG A 218 6.38 -11.04 -7.83
CA ARG A 218 6.24 -10.92 -6.37
C ARG A 218 5.81 -9.53 -5.91
N GLN A 219 6.29 -8.47 -6.56
CA GLN A 219 5.85 -7.11 -6.26
C GLN A 219 4.37 -6.94 -6.60
N GLN A 220 3.95 -7.39 -7.78
CA GLN A 220 2.56 -7.39 -8.19
C GLN A 220 1.69 -8.20 -7.21
N ALA A 221 2.13 -9.40 -6.81
CA ALA A 221 1.42 -10.22 -5.83
C ALA A 221 1.24 -9.49 -4.49
N LEU A 222 2.25 -8.78 -4.01
CA LEU A 222 2.16 -8.03 -2.75
C LEU A 222 1.21 -6.84 -2.88
N ASP A 223 1.23 -6.15 -4.02
CA ASP A 223 0.32 -5.05 -4.29
C ASP A 223 -1.14 -5.57 -4.41
N GLU A 224 -1.37 -6.72 -5.06
CA GLU A 224 -2.68 -7.42 -5.11
C GLU A 224 -3.15 -7.88 -3.71
N LEU A 225 -2.24 -8.40 -2.87
CA LEU A 225 -2.56 -8.82 -1.50
C LEU A 225 -2.98 -7.65 -0.61
N LEU A 226 -2.37 -6.49 -0.81
CA LEU A 226 -2.62 -5.28 -0.02
C LEU A 226 -3.59 -4.30 -0.68
N ASP A 227 -4.25 -4.71 -1.77
CA ASP A 227 -5.43 -4.01 -2.26
C ASP A 227 -6.63 -4.34 -1.37
N LEU A 228 -6.89 -3.45 -0.41
CA LEU A 228 -7.98 -3.60 0.57
C LEU A 228 -9.30 -3.02 0.08
N SER A 229 -9.32 -2.41 -1.12
CA SER A 229 -10.54 -1.87 -1.71
C SER A 229 -11.47 -2.97 -2.23
N THR A 230 -10.93 -4.17 -2.49
CA THR A 230 -11.66 -5.32 -3.02
C THR A 230 -11.36 -6.60 -2.25
N PRO A 231 -12.32 -7.56 -2.20
CA PRO A 231 -12.08 -8.91 -1.70
C PRO A 231 -10.92 -9.59 -2.44
N LEU A 232 -10.15 -10.44 -1.77
CA LEU A 232 -9.01 -11.11 -2.40
C LEU A 232 -9.51 -12.21 -3.33
N GLN A 233 -9.54 -11.91 -4.62
CA GLN A 233 -10.06 -12.79 -5.65
C GLN A 233 -8.93 -13.28 -6.55
N LEU A 234 -8.68 -14.59 -6.57
CA LEU A 234 -7.64 -15.20 -7.39
C LEU A 234 -8.24 -16.03 -8.55
N PRO A 235 -7.96 -15.70 -9.82
CA PRO A 235 -8.55 -16.37 -10.99
C PRO A 235 -8.06 -17.81 -11.15
N VAL A 236 -8.95 -18.80 -11.28
CA VAL A 236 -8.67 -20.27 -11.33
C VAL A 236 -7.61 -20.60 -12.37
N ALA A 237 -7.73 -20.03 -13.58
CA ALA A 237 -6.74 -20.16 -14.64
C ALA A 237 -6.05 -18.80 -14.89
N SER A 238 -5.10 -18.43 -14.02
CA SER A 238 -4.38 -17.16 -14.19
C SER A 238 -3.10 -17.30 -15.02
N ARG A 239 -2.95 -16.42 -16.03
CA ARG A 239 -1.65 -16.07 -16.62
C ARG A 239 -0.95 -14.93 -15.89
N SER A 240 -1.60 -14.29 -14.91
CA SER A 240 -0.97 -13.23 -14.11
C SER A 240 0.04 -13.84 -13.14
N GLY A 241 1.27 -13.34 -13.22
CA GLY A 241 2.35 -13.82 -12.35
C GLY A 241 2.07 -13.54 -10.86
N GLY A 242 1.34 -12.47 -10.55
CA GLY A 242 0.94 -12.08 -9.18
C GLY A 242 0.06 -13.13 -8.50
N ALA A 243 -1.11 -13.42 -9.07
CA ALA A 243 -2.03 -14.42 -8.53
C ALA A 243 -1.40 -15.82 -8.40
N ARG A 244 -0.53 -16.21 -9.34
CA ARG A 244 0.23 -17.47 -9.25
C ARG A 244 1.15 -17.48 -8.02
N VAL A 245 1.84 -16.38 -7.75
CA VAL A 245 2.71 -16.24 -6.57
C VAL A 245 1.88 -16.32 -5.29
N LEU A 246 0.74 -15.62 -5.20
CA LEU A 246 -0.13 -15.67 -4.02
C LEU A 246 -0.65 -17.08 -3.73
N ARG A 247 -0.98 -17.85 -4.77
CA ARG A 247 -1.36 -19.26 -4.60
C ARG A 247 -0.23 -20.08 -4.01
N LEU A 248 0.93 -20.07 -4.65
CA LEU A 248 2.06 -20.91 -4.26
C LEU A 248 2.62 -20.54 -2.88
N LEU A 249 2.65 -19.24 -2.54
CA LEU A 249 3.24 -18.77 -1.29
C LEU A 249 2.27 -18.70 -0.11
N LEU A 250 0.96 -18.54 -0.36
CA LEU A 250 -0.04 -18.35 0.70
C LEU A 250 -1.14 -19.41 0.65
N ALA A 251 -1.87 -19.54 -0.46
CA ALA A 251 -3.03 -20.45 -0.53
C ALA A 251 -2.65 -21.93 -0.36
N ASP A 252 -1.69 -22.40 -1.16
CA ASP A 252 -1.20 -23.79 -1.10
C ASP A 252 -0.49 -24.09 0.22
N GLN A 253 -0.14 -23.05 0.97
CA GLN A 253 0.53 -23.13 2.26
C GLN A 253 -0.45 -22.99 3.44
N GLY A 254 -1.76 -22.94 3.18
CA GLY A 254 -2.80 -22.86 4.20
C GLY A 254 -3.00 -21.48 4.84
N LEU A 255 -2.28 -20.44 4.39
CA LEU A 255 -2.44 -19.07 4.92
C LEU A 255 -3.67 -18.37 4.33
N LEU A 256 -4.17 -18.81 3.17
CA LEU A 256 -5.43 -18.33 2.62
C LEU A 256 -6.49 -19.42 2.71
N GLU A 257 -7.61 -19.09 3.33
CA GLU A 257 -8.79 -19.94 3.43
C GLU A 257 -9.76 -19.56 2.31
N MET A 258 -10.27 -20.55 1.59
CA MET A 258 -11.29 -20.34 0.57
C MET A 258 -12.61 -19.96 1.24
N GLU A 259 -13.17 -18.80 0.88
CA GLU A 259 -14.50 -18.39 1.32
C GLU A 259 -15.60 -18.83 0.34
N SER A 260 -15.35 -18.66 -0.97
CA SER A 260 -16.34 -18.96 -2.01
C SER A 260 -15.66 -19.28 -3.34
N ASP A 261 -16.15 -20.31 -4.02
CA ASP A 261 -15.78 -20.62 -5.40
C ASP A 261 -16.79 -19.99 -6.37
N ARG A 262 -16.31 -19.07 -7.23
CA ARG A 262 -17.11 -18.42 -8.29
C ARG A 262 -16.86 -19.02 -9.67
N GLY A 263 -16.29 -20.23 -9.74
CA GLY A 263 -15.99 -20.98 -10.96
C GLY A 263 -14.76 -20.45 -11.71
N ALA A 264 -14.81 -19.21 -12.21
CA ALA A 264 -13.66 -18.59 -12.91
C ALA A 264 -12.59 -18.05 -11.94
N SER A 265 -12.94 -17.88 -10.67
CA SER A 265 -12.11 -17.28 -9.63
C SER A 265 -12.55 -17.76 -8.26
N ILE A 266 -11.61 -17.80 -7.32
CA ILE A 266 -11.88 -18.18 -5.94
C ILE A 266 -11.66 -16.95 -5.05
N LEU A 267 -12.60 -16.70 -4.15
CA LEU A 267 -12.48 -15.71 -3.08
C LEU A 267 -11.77 -16.31 -1.88
N TYR A 268 -10.80 -15.57 -1.36
CA TYR A 268 -9.98 -15.97 -0.24
C TYR A 268 -10.04 -14.94 0.89
N LYS A 269 -9.95 -15.43 2.12
CA LYS A 269 -9.56 -14.64 3.30
C LYS A 269 -8.24 -15.15 3.85
N VAL A 270 -7.53 -14.31 4.59
CA VAL A 270 -6.32 -14.75 5.30
C VAL A 270 -6.73 -15.50 6.57
N GLY A 271 -6.28 -16.75 6.69
CA GLY A 271 -6.58 -17.65 7.79
C GLY A 271 -5.90 -17.29 9.11
N GLY A 272 -6.30 -17.98 10.18
CA GLY A 272 -5.81 -17.77 11.54
C GLY A 272 -4.44 -18.41 11.83
N PRO A 273 -4.09 -18.58 13.11
CA PRO A 273 -2.95 -19.40 13.50
C PRO A 273 -3.04 -20.80 12.87
N LEU A 274 -1.93 -21.31 12.36
CA LEU A 274 -1.83 -22.64 11.78
C LEU A 274 -1.56 -23.69 12.86
N PRO A 275 -2.02 -24.95 12.70
CA PRO A 275 -1.81 -26.01 13.67
C PRO A 275 -0.32 -26.38 13.81
N GLU A 276 0.05 -26.86 15.00
CA GLU A 276 1.38 -27.40 15.25
C GLU A 276 1.70 -28.54 14.28
N GLY A 277 2.91 -28.55 13.73
CA GLY A 277 3.36 -29.50 12.71
C GLY A 277 3.20 -29.02 11.26
N HIS A 278 2.44 -27.96 10.98
CA HIS A 278 2.43 -27.35 9.65
C HIS A 278 3.76 -26.62 9.39
N HIS A 279 4.38 -26.81 8.21
CA HIS A 279 5.70 -26.25 7.89
C HIS A 279 5.77 -24.71 7.80
N MET A 280 4.63 -24.02 7.84
CA MET A 280 4.54 -22.56 7.90
C MET A 280 4.21 -22.06 9.30
N ALA A 281 3.68 -22.91 10.18
CA ALA A 281 3.19 -22.52 11.51
C ALA A 281 4.26 -21.79 12.35
N PRO A 282 5.52 -22.27 12.44
CA PRO A 282 6.54 -21.57 13.24
C PRO A 282 6.78 -20.12 12.80
N ALA A 283 6.74 -19.85 11.50
CA ALA A 283 6.96 -18.51 10.97
C ALA A 283 5.70 -17.64 11.08
N TRP A 284 4.56 -18.19 10.66
CA TRP A 284 3.29 -17.45 10.60
C TRP A 284 2.75 -17.15 12.01
N ASN A 285 2.70 -18.15 12.88
CA ASN A 285 2.19 -17.97 14.24
C ASN A 285 3.06 -17.01 15.03
N LYS A 286 4.40 -17.05 14.83
CA LYS A 286 5.31 -16.09 15.45
C LYS A 286 5.07 -14.66 14.98
N VAL A 287 4.77 -14.46 13.68
CA VAL A 287 4.39 -13.14 13.16
C VAL A 287 3.08 -12.66 13.79
N LEU A 288 2.05 -13.51 13.84
CA LEU A 288 0.77 -13.15 14.46
C LEU A 288 0.92 -12.87 15.96
N GLU A 289 1.63 -13.73 16.69
CA GLU A 289 1.90 -13.55 18.12
C GLU A 289 2.67 -12.26 18.39
N ALA A 290 3.63 -11.90 17.56
CA ALA A 290 4.42 -10.68 17.73
C ALA A 290 3.64 -9.40 17.38
N LEU A 291 2.71 -9.45 16.42
CA LEU A 291 1.94 -8.30 15.95
C LEU A 291 0.64 -8.10 16.73
N VAL A 292 -0.08 -9.19 17.00
CA VAL A 292 -1.45 -9.19 17.51
C VAL A 292 -1.55 -9.83 18.90
N GLY A 293 -0.64 -10.76 19.24
CA GLY A 293 -0.67 -11.47 20.52
C GLY A 293 -1.98 -12.25 20.70
N CYS A 294 -2.70 -11.99 21.81
CA CYS A 294 -4.01 -12.59 22.07
C CYS A 294 -5.17 -11.91 21.32
N GLY A 295 -4.96 -10.75 20.68
CA GLY A 295 -5.99 -10.05 19.91
C GLY A 295 -6.81 -9.00 20.67
N ASP A 296 -6.72 -8.97 22.01
CA ASP A 296 -7.63 -8.14 22.83
C ASP A 296 -7.01 -6.83 23.34
N ARG A 297 -5.75 -6.54 23.00
CA ARG A 297 -5.02 -5.40 23.58
C ARG A 297 -4.24 -4.62 22.54
N ASN A 298 -4.12 -3.32 22.79
CA ASN A 298 -3.26 -2.44 22.03
C ASN A 298 -1.82 -2.92 22.10
N ARG A 299 -1.17 -2.93 20.94
CA ARG A 299 0.22 -3.35 20.82
C ARG A 299 0.93 -2.51 19.79
N THR A 300 2.18 -2.19 20.06
CA THR A 300 3.06 -1.56 19.09
C THR A 300 4.34 -2.37 19.01
N THR A 301 4.66 -2.82 17.80
CA THR A 301 5.81 -3.68 17.55
C THR A 301 6.76 -2.96 16.60
N GLY A 302 7.97 -2.69 17.07
CA GLY A 302 9.05 -2.13 16.26
C GLY A 302 9.43 -3.09 15.14
N LEU A 303 9.45 -2.60 13.89
CA LEU A 303 9.70 -3.48 12.75
C LEU A 303 11.12 -4.06 12.77
N VAL A 304 12.10 -3.31 13.29
CA VAL A 304 13.49 -3.81 13.47
C VAL A 304 13.54 -5.02 14.37
N ASP A 305 12.83 -4.98 15.49
CA ASP A 305 12.88 -6.04 16.50
C ASP A 305 12.21 -7.31 15.96
N LEU A 306 11.05 -7.16 15.32
CA LEU A 306 10.37 -8.26 14.64
C LEU A 306 11.25 -8.90 13.57
N LEU A 307 11.85 -8.10 12.68
CA LEU A 307 12.73 -8.62 11.63
C LEU A 307 13.98 -9.29 12.21
N THR A 308 14.54 -8.74 13.29
CA THR A 308 15.71 -9.31 13.97
C THR A 308 15.36 -10.65 14.60
N ASP A 309 14.18 -10.78 15.19
CA ASP A 309 13.71 -12.00 15.82
C ASP A 309 13.37 -13.10 14.78
N LEU A 310 12.73 -12.75 13.67
CA LEU A 310 12.52 -13.67 12.53
C LEU A 310 13.85 -14.12 11.89
N ALA A 311 14.86 -13.25 11.90
CA ALA A 311 16.18 -13.48 11.32
C ALA A 311 17.11 -14.35 12.19
N LYS A 312 16.74 -14.64 13.44
CA LYS A 312 17.48 -15.50 14.39
C LYS A 312 17.06 -16.96 14.25
N ARG A 313 17.89 -17.88 14.76
CA ARG A 313 17.50 -19.29 14.92
C ARG A 313 16.31 -19.38 15.89
N PRO A 314 15.40 -20.35 15.70
CA PRO A 314 15.41 -21.44 14.71
C PRO A 314 14.90 -21.06 13.30
N LEU A 315 14.30 -19.88 13.09
CA LEU A 315 13.68 -19.49 11.82
C LEU A 315 14.67 -19.04 10.74
N GLY A 316 15.54 -18.09 11.06
CA GLY A 316 16.52 -17.53 10.13
C GLY A 316 15.93 -16.91 8.86
N LEU A 317 14.73 -16.32 8.93
CA LEU A 317 14.03 -15.66 7.82
C LEU A 317 14.56 -14.24 7.59
N ARG A 318 15.19 -14.00 6.42
CA ARG A 318 15.81 -12.71 6.05
C ARG A 318 15.47 -12.28 4.61
N GLY A 319 14.39 -12.83 4.06
CA GLY A 319 14.19 -12.92 2.62
C GLY A 319 12.81 -12.51 2.14
N GLU A 320 12.54 -12.87 0.89
CA GLU A 320 11.36 -12.40 0.13
C GLU A 320 10.02 -12.99 0.62
N LEU A 321 10.02 -13.95 1.55
CA LEU A 321 8.79 -14.45 2.19
C LEU A 321 8.26 -13.49 3.28
N THR A 322 9.15 -12.77 3.97
CA THR A 322 8.78 -11.85 5.06
C THR A 322 7.76 -10.78 4.63
N PRO A 323 7.88 -10.10 3.48
CA PRO A 323 6.84 -9.19 3.00
C PRO A 323 5.45 -9.84 2.86
N PHE A 324 5.38 -11.11 2.45
CA PHE A 324 4.10 -11.79 2.29
C PHE A 324 3.48 -12.17 3.64
N LEU A 325 4.29 -12.59 4.63
CA LEU A 325 3.79 -12.83 5.99
C LEU A 325 3.26 -11.55 6.62
N LEU A 326 4.02 -10.44 6.54
CA LEU A 326 3.57 -9.16 7.07
C LEU A 326 2.37 -8.61 6.31
N GLY A 327 2.36 -8.74 4.98
CA GLY A 327 1.23 -8.31 4.14
C GLY A 327 -0.04 -9.11 4.41
N ALA A 328 0.08 -10.42 4.63
CA ALA A 328 -1.04 -11.27 5.01
C ALA A 328 -1.57 -10.90 6.40
N ALA A 329 -0.69 -10.64 7.38
CA ALA A 329 -1.10 -10.17 8.71
C ALA A 329 -1.82 -8.81 8.64
N LEU A 330 -1.28 -7.85 7.88
CA LEU A 330 -1.92 -6.56 7.62
C LEU A 330 -3.31 -6.77 7.01
N ARG A 331 -3.43 -7.52 5.90
CA ARG A 331 -4.74 -7.77 5.28
C ARG A 331 -5.72 -8.43 6.25
N ARG A 332 -5.27 -9.40 7.03
CA ARG A 332 -6.12 -10.15 7.97
C ARG A 332 -6.74 -9.25 9.03
N HIS A 333 -5.92 -8.38 9.59
CA HIS A 333 -6.27 -7.60 10.77
C HIS A 333 -6.55 -6.13 10.43
N TYR A 334 -6.60 -5.72 9.17
CA TYR A 334 -6.92 -4.36 8.82
C TYR A 334 -8.41 -4.06 9.12
N PRO A 335 -8.73 -2.90 9.73
CA PRO A 335 -7.88 -1.74 10.01
C PRO A 335 -7.27 -1.74 11.41
N ASP A 336 -7.47 -2.81 12.19
CA ASP A 336 -6.92 -2.94 13.53
C ASP A 336 -5.40 -3.05 13.55
N LEU A 337 -4.80 -3.63 12.50
CA LEU A 337 -3.35 -3.65 12.32
C LEU A 337 -2.95 -2.66 11.22
N GLU A 338 -2.15 -1.67 11.59
CA GLU A 338 -1.69 -0.62 10.70
C GLU A 338 -0.17 -0.45 10.72
N LEU A 339 0.32 0.17 9.66
CA LEU A 339 1.73 0.45 9.45
C LEU A 339 1.98 1.93 9.78
N VAL A 340 2.93 2.23 10.66
CA VAL A 340 3.20 3.59 11.15
C VAL A 340 4.64 3.99 10.79
N GLU A 341 4.83 5.16 10.15
CA GLU A 341 6.13 5.77 9.85
C GLU A 341 6.30 7.04 10.67
N GLU A 342 7.32 7.12 11.52
CA GLU A 342 7.63 8.32 12.32
C GLU A 342 6.46 8.85 13.20
N GLY A 343 5.51 7.97 13.56
CA GLY A 343 4.35 8.29 14.40
C GLY A 343 3.04 8.44 13.61
N GLU A 344 3.11 8.56 12.28
CA GLU A 344 1.96 8.76 11.42
C GLU A 344 1.50 7.44 10.78
N PRO A 345 0.17 7.16 10.75
CA PRO A 345 -0.37 5.99 10.08
C PRO A 345 -0.19 6.10 8.56
N VAL A 346 0.26 5.01 7.95
CA VAL A 346 0.51 4.90 6.51
C VAL A 346 -0.44 3.84 5.92
N PRO A 347 -1.21 4.18 4.88
CA PRO A 347 -2.07 3.23 4.20
C PRO A 347 -1.30 1.98 3.74
N PRO A 348 -1.78 0.77 4.09
CA PRO A 348 -1.09 -0.46 3.74
C PRO A 348 -1.06 -0.63 2.21
N SER A 349 0.14 -0.79 1.67
CA SER A 349 0.37 -1.06 0.26
C SER A 349 1.68 -1.81 0.10
N GLY A 350 1.87 -2.53 -1.01
CA GLY A 350 3.14 -3.20 -1.25
C GLY A 350 4.31 -2.21 -1.39
N VAL A 351 4.06 -0.97 -1.83
CA VAL A 351 5.07 0.12 -1.82
C VAL A 351 5.44 0.51 -0.39
N ALA A 352 4.45 0.77 0.47
CA ALA A 352 4.68 1.14 1.87
C ALA A 352 5.43 0.04 2.62
N LEU A 353 5.03 -1.21 2.47
CA LEU A 353 5.71 -2.33 3.13
C LEU A 353 7.15 -2.51 2.63
N ARG A 354 7.42 -2.31 1.33
CA ARG A 354 8.80 -2.34 0.80
C ARG A 354 9.65 -1.20 1.36
N ARG A 355 9.09 0.00 1.53
CA ARG A 355 9.78 1.13 2.19
C ARG A 355 10.09 0.80 3.65
N ALA A 356 9.12 0.27 4.38
CA ALA A 356 9.27 -0.15 5.77
C ALA A 356 10.38 -1.18 5.93
N LEU A 357 10.42 -2.21 5.06
CA LEU A 357 11.47 -3.23 5.08
C LEU A 357 12.85 -2.70 4.67
N ALA A 358 12.93 -1.64 3.86
CA ALA A 358 14.19 -1.01 3.50
C ALA A 358 14.75 -0.09 4.62
N ARG A 359 13.87 0.48 5.45
CA ARG A 359 14.23 1.40 6.54
C ARG A 359 13.50 1.05 7.84
N PRO A 360 13.65 -0.16 8.38
CA PRO A 360 12.77 -0.65 9.45
C PRO A 360 12.87 0.15 10.77
N ARG A 361 13.91 0.96 10.97
CA ARG A 361 14.15 1.74 12.20
C ARG A 361 13.11 2.84 12.45
N THR A 362 12.51 3.40 11.40
CA THR A 362 11.52 4.48 11.53
C THR A 362 10.09 3.96 11.46
N TRP A 363 9.90 2.64 11.40
CA TRP A 363 8.61 2.00 11.14
C TRP A 363 8.19 1.09 12.28
N HIS A 364 6.91 1.14 12.60
CA HIS A 364 6.25 0.30 13.60
C HIS A 364 4.98 -0.32 13.01
N MET A 365 4.56 -1.46 13.55
CA MET A 365 3.23 -2.01 13.34
C MET A 365 2.42 -1.75 14.60
N ARG A 366 1.28 -1.08 14.48
CA ARG A 366 0.38 -0.79 15.60
C ARG A 366 -0.86 -1.65 15.44
N PHE A 367 -1.16 -2.45 16.45
CA PHE A 367 -2.39 -3.20 16.56
C PHE A 367 -3.30 -2.54 17.59
N HIS A 368 -4.49 -2.15 17.18
CA HIS A 368 -5.53 -1.57 17.99
C HIS A 368 -6.85 -2.27 17.61
N PRO A 369 -7.26 -3.32 18.35
CA PRO A 369 -8.47 -4.06 18.01
C PRO A 369 -9.70 -3.15 18.06
N THR A 370 -10.65 -3.35 17.16
CA THR A 370 -11.96 -2.70 17.24
C THR A 370 -12.71 -3.29 18.43
N SER A 371 -13.00 -2.45 19.43
CA SER A 371 -13.78 -2.79 20.61
C SER A 371 -15.25 -3.07 20.27
N GLU A 372 -15.97 -3.73 21.18
CA GLU A 372 -17.40 -3.98 21.02
C GLU A 372 -18.19 -2.67 20.94
N ASP A 373 -17.85 -1.68 21.77
CA ASP A 373 -18.43 -0.34 21.76
C ASP A 373 -18.26 0.36 20.40
N GLU A 374 -17.05 0.35 19.83
CA GLU A 374 -16.79 0.89 18.49
C GLU A 374 -17.61 0.14 17.42
N ALA A 375 -17.71 -1.18 17.52
CA ALA A 375 -18.47 -1.97 16.57
C ALA A 375 -19.98 -1.68 16.63
N VAL A 376 -20.55 -1.48 17.83
CA VAL A 376 -21.94 -1.06 18.03
C VAL A 376 -22.18 0.30 17.38
N PHE A 377 -21.32 1.27 17.66
CA PHE A 377 -21.40 2.62 17.08
C PHE A 377 -21.32 2.59 15.54
N LEU A 378 -20.37 1.86 14.95
CA LEU A 378 -20.20 1.78 13.49
C LEU A 378 -21.40 1.12 12.81
N ARG A 379 -22.00 0.09 13.43
CA ARG A 379 -23.23 -0.53 12.92
C ARG A 379 -24.40 0.45 12.98
N ALA A 380 -24.51 1.21 14.07
CA ALA A 380 -25.53 2.24 14.21
C ALA A 380 -25.39 3.35 13.14
N LEU A 381 -24.17 3.72 12.76
CA LEU A 381 -23.91 4.62 11.63
C LEU A 381 -24.29 3.99 10.28
N LEU A 382 -23.97 2.72 10.06
CA LEU A 382 -24.36 2.00 8.84
C LEU A 382 -25.87 1.89 8.68
N GLU A 383 -26.61 1.62 9.76
CA GLU A 383 -28.08 1.60 9.73
C GLU A 383 -28.68 2.95 9.34
N ARG A 384 -28.01 4.05 9.71
CA ARG A 384 -28.45 5.41 9.39
C ARG A 384 -28.12 5.78 7.96
N PHE A 385 -26.86 5.71 7.56
CA PHE A 385 -26.37 6.26 6.29
C PHE A 385 -26.29 5.24 5.15
N GLY A 386 -26.29 3.95 5.48
CA GLY A 386 -26.15 2.86 4.53
C GLY A 386 -27.40 2.61 3.69
N THR A 387 -27.26 1.74 2.69
CA THR A 387 -28.40 1.17 1.96
C THR A 387 -28.70 -0.23 2.50
N ALA A 388 -29.92 -0.74 2.34
CA ALA A 388 -30.33 -2.06 2.83
C ALA A 388 -29.45 -3.24 2.33
N GLU A 389 -28.68 -3.02 1.25
CA GLU A 389 -27.76 -3.99 0.65
C GLU A 389 -26.33 -3.94 1.23
N GLN A 390 -25.97 -2.89 1.98
CA GLN A 390 -24.65 -2.72 2.58
C GLN A 390 -24.54 -3.51 3.89
N THR A 391 -24.44 -4.82 3.77
CA THR A 391 -24.06 -5.70 4.88
C THR A 391 -22.56 -6.00 4.82
N PRO A 392 -21.89 -6.18 5.98
CA PRO A 392 -20.54 -6.71 6.00
C PRO A 392 -20.55 -8.08 5.33
N THR A 393 -19.98 -8.16 4.13
CA THR A 393 -19.83 -9.44 3.45
C THR A 393 -18.57 -10.13 3.97
N PRO A 394 -18.59 -11.46 4.16
CA PRO A 394 -17.37 -12.22 4.42
C PRO A 394 -16.32 -11.91 3.33
N GLY A 395 -15.15 -11.46 3.74
CA GLY A 395 -14.06 -11.05 2.84
C GLY A 395 -14.19 -9.67 2.19
N GLY A 396 -15.23 -8.90 2.55
CA GLY A 396 -15.49 -7.52 2.08
C GLY A 396 -14.70 -6.45 2.83
N LEU A 397 -15.13 -5.21 2.67
CA LEU A 397 -14.61 -4.05 3.41
C LEU A 397 -14.90 -4.21 4.91
N ASN A 398 -13.99 -3.73 5.77
CA ASN A 398 -14.20 -3.74 7.21
C ASN A 398 -15.31 -2.74 7.62
N LEU A 399 -15.79 -2.82 8.88
CA LEU A 399 -16.86 -1.97 9.39
C LEU A 399 -16.55 -0.46 9.31
N TRP A 400 -15.31 -0.06 9.57
CA TRP A 400 -14.87 1.34 9.48
C TRP A 400 -14.99 1.88 8.05
N ASP A 401 -14.44 1.16 7.08
CA ASP A 401 -14.49 1.55 5.67
C ASP A 401 -15.90 1.50 5.10
N LEU A 402 -16.70 0.52 5.50
CA LEU A 402 -18.12 0.45 5.13
C LEU A 402 -18.88 1.68 5.65
N ALA A 403 -18.75 2.00 6.93
CA ALA A 403 -19.42 3.15 7.54
C ALA A 403 -18.98 4.46 6.89
N ARG A 404 -17.68 4.62 6.60
CA ARG A 404 -17.16 5.79 5.88
C ARG A 404 -17.75 5.88 4.48
N GLN A 405 -17.74 4.78 3.72
CA GLN A 405 -18.32 4.75 2.38
C GLN A 405 -19.82 5.05 2.40
N ALA A 406 -20.56 4.57 3.40
CA ALA A 406 -21.97 4.88 3.58
C ALA A 406 -22.20 6.39 3.76
N LEU A 407 -21.45 7.05 4.67
CA LEU A 407 -21.51 8.51 4.86
C LEU A 407 -21.16 9.27 3.57
N MET A 408 -20.07 8.90 2.90
CA MET A 408 -19.65 9.57 1.66
C MET A 408 -20.67 9.36 0.53
N ALA A 409 -21.21 8.15 0.38
CA ALA A 409 -22.23 7.85 -0.61
C ALA A 409 -23.58 8.52 -0.28
N TRP A 410 -23.90 8.73 0.99
CA TRP A 410 -25.04 9.54 1.40
C TRP A 410 -24.84 11.00 0.98
N ARG A 411 -23.66 11.60 1.25
CA ARG A 411 -23.34 12.97 0.81
C ARG A 411 -23.48 13.14 -0.70
N GLU A 412 -22.95 12.21 -1.49
CA GLU A 412 -23.04 12.30 -2.95
C GLU A 412 -24.47 12.14 -3.50
N ARG A 413 -25.38 11.53 -2.71
CA ARG A 413 -26.82 11.44 -3.05
C ARG A 413 -27.59 12.73 -2.74
N LEU A 414 -27.02 13.65 -1.96
CA LEU A 414 -27.68 14.91 -1.64
C LEU A 414 -27.77 15.83 -2.87
N PRO A 415 -28.88 16.57 -3.05
CA PRO A 415 -28.97 17.60 -4.07
C PRO A 415 -27.84 18.63 -3.93
N PRO A 416 -27.30 19.21 -5.03
CA PRO A 416 -26.27 20.26 -4.97
C PRO A 416 -26.55 21.37 -3.95
N LEU A 417 -27.81 21.84 -3.87
CA LEU A 417 -28.23 22.86 -2.90
C LEU A 417 -28.02 22.44 -1.44
N ALA A 418 -28.22 21.15 -1.13
CA ALA A 418 -27.98 20.57 0.19
C ALA A 418 -26.53 20.07 0.37
N ARG A 419 -25.64 20.27 -0.61
CA ARG A 419 -24.20 20.03 -0.45
C ARG A 419 -23.44 21.31 -0.10
N GLY A 420 -23.93 22.46 -0.54
CA GLY A 420 -23.33 23.76 -0.29
C GLY A 420 -23.29 24.14 1.19
N HIS A 421 -22.09 24.16 1.79
CA HIS A 421 -21.80 24.42 3.20
C HIS A 421 -22.16 25.85 3.66
N ARG A 422 -22.34 26.81 2.75
CA ARG A 422 -22.64 28.22 3.12
C ARG A 422 -24.12 28.51 3.39
N ALA A 423 -25.00 27.51 3.25
CA ALA A 423 -26.44 27.70 3.32
C ALA A 423 -27.08 27.29 4.66
N TRP A 424 -26.29 26.72 5.58
CA TRP A 424 -26.75 26.15 6.85
C TRP A 424 -26.82 27.20 7.96
N SER A 425 -27.98 27.32 8.61
CA SER A 425 -28.13 28.07 9.87
C SER A 425 -27.80 27.23 11.11
N ASP A 426 -27.86 25.90 10.98
CA ASP A 426 -27.55 24.95 12.05
C ASP A 426 -26.04 24.66 12.11
N PRO A 427 -25.37 24.90 13.26
CA PRO A 427 -23.93 24.71 13.42
C PRO A 427 -23.48 23.27 13.19
N ASP A 428 -24.25 22.29 13.69
CA ASP A 428 -23.91 20.87 13.62
C ASP A 428 -23.99 20.34 12.17
N SER A 429 -25.04 20.73 11.43
CA SER A 429 -25.19 20.43 10.00
C SER A 429 -24.06 21.05 9.15
N HIS A 430 -23.70 22.30 9.45
CA HIS A 430 -22.59 22.98 8.78
C HIS A 430 -21.26 22.25 9.01
N ALA A 431 -20.96 21.92 10.27
CA ALA A 431 -19.72 21.28 10.66
C ALA A 431 -19.58 19.86 10.08
N LEU A 432 -20.67 19.09 10.04
CA LEU A 432 -20.69 17.76 9.42
C LEU A 432 -20.38 17.83 7.92
N MET A 433 -21.01 18.74 7.19
CA MET A 433 -20.76 18.89 5.74
C MET A 433 -19.33 19.37 5.45
N ALA A 434 -18.79 20.28 6.28
CA ALA A 434 -17.41 20.74 6.17
C ALA A 434 -16.40 19.60 6.42
N LEU A 435 -16.65 18.74 7.41
CA LEU A 435 -15.80 17.57 7.68
C LEU A 435 -15.81 16.58 6.51
N LEU A 436 -16.98 16.31 5.94
CA LEU A 436 -17.12 15.38 4.80
C LEU A 436 -16.44 15.87 3.53
N GLU A 437 -16.12 17.16 3.45
CA GLU A 437 -15.40 17.77 2.33
C GLU A 437 -13.90 17.80 2.50
N ASP A 438 -13.40 17.64 3.73
CA ASP A 438 -11.98 17.66 4.03
C ASP A 438 -11.34 16.30 3.63
N PRO A 439 -10.55 16.26 2.53
CA PRO A 439 -9.97 15.01 2.05
C PRO A 439 -8.89 14.47 2.99
N ASP A 440 -8.26 15.33 3.80
CA ASP A 440 -7.20 14.91 4.73
C ASP A 440 -7.82 14.24 5.95
N ARG A 441 -8.92 14.79 6.48
CA ARG A 441 -9.63 14.21 7.64
C ARG A 441 -10.47 12.97 7.30
N THR A 442 -10.89 12.81 6.05
CA THR A 442 -11.69 11.65 5.59
C THR A 442 -10.86 10.51 4.99
N ARG A 443 -9.52 10.66 4.95
CA ARG A 443 -8.60 9.69 4.34
C ARG A 443 -8.53 8.37 5.12
N SER A 444 -8.42 8.46 6.44
CA SER A 444 -8.38 7.33 7.36
C SER A 444 -9.78 7.10 7.92
N ALA A 445 -10.38 5.94 7.66
CA ALA A 445 -11.72 5.64 8.15
C ALA A 445 -11.79 5.62 9.69
N ARG A 446 -10.69 5.20 10.33
CA ARG A 446 -10.60 5.14 11.78
C ARG A 446 -10.49 6.52 12.41
N ASP A 447 -9.61 7.39 11.91
CA ASP A 447 -9.49 8.74 12.46
C ASP A 447 -10.75 9.57 12.15
N PHE A 448 -11.31 9.40 10.96
CA PHE A 448 -12.55 10.05 10.54
C PHE A 448 -13.73 9.73 11.47
N LEU A 449 -14.05 8.44 11.64
CA LEU A 449 -15.24 8.02 12.39
C LEU A 449 -14.98 7.92 13.90
N GLY A 450 -13.73 7.66 14.29
CA GLY A 450 -13.34 7.39 15.67
C GLY A 450 -12.91 8.63 16.44
N THR A 451 -12.51 9.70 15.75
CA THR A 451 -11.98 10.92 16.36
C THR A 451 -12.67 12.16 15.79
N TYR A 452 -12.52 12.45 14.50
CA TYR A 452 -13.00 13.72 13.94
C TYR A 452 -14.52 13.86 13.97
N LEU A 453 -15.27 12.78 13.69
CA LEU A 453 -16.74 12.81 13.72
C LEU A 453 -17.27 13.04 15.15
N PRO A 454 -16.85 12.29 16.19
CA PRO A 454 -17.23 12.59 17.58
C PRO A 454 -16.81 13.99 18.05
N GLU A 455 -15.61 14.46 17.69
CA GLU A 455 -15.11 15.79 18.06
C GLU A 455 -16.01 16.93 17.56
N LEU A 456 -16.66 16.78 16.39
CA LEU A 456 -17.63 17.77 15.90
C LEU A 456 -18.77 18.00 16.88
N PHE A 457 -19.16 16.96 17.60
CA PHE A 457 -20.24 16.99 18.58
C PHE A 457 -19.69 17.18 20.01
N GLY A 458 -18.40 17.49 20.18
CA GLY A 458 -17.80 17.78 21.48
C GLY A 458 -17.38 16.56 22.30
N GLU A 459 -17.26 15.39 21.66
CA GLU A 459 -16.78 14.15 22.28
C GLU A 459 -15.30 13.90 21.97
N ASP A 460 -14.52 13.44 22.95
CA ASP A 460 -13.12 13.03 22.78
C ASP A 460 -13.04 11.57 22.28
N GLY A 461 -13.57 11.34 21.07
CA GLY A 461 -13.66 10.03 20.43
C GLY A 461 -15.00 9.31 20.63
N ILE A 462 -15.09 8.02 20.26
CA ILE A 462 -16.34 7.26 20.39
C ILE A 462 -16.64 7.02 21.89
N PRO A 463 -17.78 7.50 22.42
CA PRO A 463 -18.14 7.29 23.81
C PRO A 463 -18.48 5.83 24.10
N LEU A 464 -18.42 5.45 25.38
CA LEU A 464 -18.88 4.15 25.87
C LEU A 464 -20.37 3.95 25.56
N GLU A 465 -20.82 2.69 25.55
CA GLU A 465 -22.18 2.28 25.13
C GLU A 465 -23.31 3.17 25.69
N ASP A 466 -23.25 3.56 26.96
CA ASP A 466 -24.26 4.41 27.62
C ASP A 466 -24.36 5.83 27.04
N GLY A 467 -23.26 6.39 26.51
CA GLY A 467 -23.19 7.74 25.93
C GLY A 467 -23.42 7.77 24.40
N GLN A 468 -23.31 6.63 23.73
CA GLN A 468 -23.52 6.55 22.27
C GLN A 468 -24.90 7.01 21.79
N PRO A 469 -26.02 6.73 22.50
CA PRO A 469 -27.34 7.17 22.07
C PRO A 469 -27.45 8.69 21.93
N GLU A 470 -26.79 9.46 22.79
CA GLU A 470 -26.82 10.93 22.74
C GLU A 470 -26.08 11.45 21.52
N LEU A 471 -24.85 10.97 21.28
CA LEU A 471 -24.07 11.31 20.09
C LEU A 471 -24.82 10.94 18.80
N LEU A 472 -25.36 9.72 18.72
CA LEU A 472 -26.11 9.25 17.55
C LEU A 472 -27.38 10.09 17.31
N THR A 473 -28.06 10.52 18.37
CA THR A 473 -29.25 11.39 18.26
C THR A 473 -28.89 12.75 17.65
N ARG A 474 -27.74 13.32 18.03
CA ARG A 474 -27.26 14.59 17.46
C ARG A 474 -26.84 14.43 16.00
N ILE A 475 -26.16 13.34 15.67
CA ILE A 475 -25.83 13.00 14.28
C ILE A 475 -27.11 12.86 13.44
N ASP A 476 -28.14 12.18 13.97
CA ASP A 476 -29.43 12.04 13.30
C ASP A 476 -30.16 13.38 13.14
N ALA A 477 -30.08 14.27 14.13
CA ALA A 477 -30.65 15.61 14.04
C ALA A 477 -29.98 16.44 12.93
N ALA A 478 -28.65 16.44 12.87
CA ALA A 478 -27.89 17.11 11.81
C ALA A 478 -28.23 16.53 10.43
N ARG A 479 -28.25 15.19 10.30
CA ARG A 479 -28.65 14.50 9.08
C ARG A 479 -30.06 14.90 8.63
N THR A 480 -31.04 14.87 9.53
CA THR A 480 -32.44 15.21 9.23
C THR A 480 -32.56 16.70 8.83
N GLY A 481 -31.78 17.56 9.47
CA GLY A 481 -31.63 18.97 9.10
C GLY A 481 -31.12 19.13 7.66
N ILE A 482 -30.12 18.34 7.28
CA ILE A 482 -29.53 18.36 5.94
C ILE A 482 -30.50 17.83 4.87
N GLU A 483 -31.14 16.70 5.11
CA GLU A 483 -32.09 16.08 4.17
C GLU A 483 -33.34 16.95 3.96
N SER A 484 -33.80 17.65 5.01
CA SER A 484 -34.96 18.56 4.92
C SER A 484 -34.64 19.95 4.38
N PHE A 485 -33.36 20.27 4.13
CA PHE A 485 -32.93 21.61 3.73
C PHE A 485 -33.56 22.10 2.44
N THR A 486 -33.52 21.29 1.39
CA THR A 486 -34.06 21.64 0.08
C THR A 486 -35.54 22.00 0.19
N VAL A 487 -36.31 21.21 0.95
CA VAL A 487 -37.75 21.45 1.17
C VAL A 487 -37.97 22.74 1.95
N ARG A 488 -37.26 22.94 3.07
CA ARG A 488 -37.35 24.19 3.86
C ARG A 488 -36.98 25.41 3.01
N ARG A 489 -35.98 25.28 2.14
CA ARG A 489 -35.54 26.36 1.26
C ARG A 489 -36.57 26.65 0.17
N GLN A 490 -37.21 25.62 -0.39
CA GLN A 490 -38.33 25.78 -1.33
C GLN A 490 -39.52 26.47 -0.67
N GLU A 491 -39.90 26.10 0.55
CA GLU A 491 -40.95 26.78 1.31
C GLU A 491 -40.61 28.25 1.55
N GLU A 492 -39.38 28.55 2.00
CA GLU A 492 -38.93 29.92 2.21
C GLU A 492 -38.93 30.72 0.90
N LEU A 493 -38.44 30.12 -0.19
CA LEU A 493 -38.48 30.72 -1.52
C LEU A 493 -39.92 31.01 -1.95
N LEU A 494 -40.86 30.11 -1.66
CA LEU A 494 -42.28 30.28 -1.99
C LEU A 494 -42.91 31.45 -1.22
N ARG A 495 -42.58 31.61 0.07
CA ARG A 495 -42.99 32.78 0.86
C ARG A 495 -42.44 34.07 0.26
N GLN A 496 -41.18 34.06 -0.16
CA GLN A 496 -40.52 35.20 -0.78
C GLN A 496 -41.10 35.53 -2.17
N MET A 497 -41.43 34.51 -2.97
CA MET A 497 -42.14 34.66 -4.24
C MET A 497 -43.52 35.29 -4.03
N GLY A 498 -44.28 34.86 -3.03
CA GLY A 498 -45.59 35.44 -2.73
C GLY A 498 -45.51 36.90 -2.29
N ARG A 499 -44.52 37.27 -1.47
CA ARG A 499 -44.23 38.68 -1.16
C ARG A 499 -43.84 39.47 -2.41
N ALA A 500 -43.01 38.88 -3.28
CA ALA A 500 -42.65 39.47 -4.56
C ALA A 500 -43.83 39.59 -5.54
N LEU A 501 -44.94 38.88 -5.30
CA LEU A 501 -46.25 39.02 -5.97
C LEU A 501 -47.23 39.96 -5.24
N GLY A 502 -46.81 40.58 -4.13
CA GLY A 502 -47.56 41.61 -3.42
C GLY A 502 -48.41 41.11 -2.26
N ALA A 503 -48.15 39.90 -1.74
CA ALA A 503 -48.82 39.42 -0.53
C ALA A 503 -48.35 40.18 0.72
N GLU A 504 -49.29 40.74 1.49
CA GLU A 504 -49.02 41.38 2.79
C GLU A 504 -48.91 40.35 3.93
N GLU A 505 -49.71 39.28 3.88
CA GLU A 505 -49.72 38.19 4.85
C GLU A 505 -49.38 36.84 4.17
N VAL A 506 -48.54 36.05 4.85
CA VAL A 506 -48.08 34.74 4.37
C VAL A 506 -48.52 33.68 5.40
N PRO A 507 -49.22 32.61 5.00
CA PRO A 507 -49.69 31.60 5.93
C PRO A 507 -48.58 30.66 6.39
N ASP A 508 -48.74 30.08 7.58
CA ASP A 508 -47.80 29.10 8.13
C ASP A 508 -47.95 27.69 7.51
N GLN A 509 -49.15 27.37 7.00
CA GLN A 509 -49.47 26.06 6.40
C GLN A 509 -50.25 26.25 5.09
N GLY A 510 -50.24 25.22 4.23
CA GLY A 510 -50.97 25.25 2.95
C GLY A 510 -50.37 26.20 1.91
N LEU A 511 -49.05 26.41 1.96
CA LEU A 511 -48.33 27.36 1.11
C LEU A 511 -48.57 27.16 -0.39
N GLU A 512 -48.63 25.92 -0.87
CA GLU A 512 -48.84 25.65 -2.30
C GLU A 512 -50.19 26.16 -2.80
N ALA A 513 -51.27 25.81 -2.11
CA ALA A 513 -52.62 26.24 -2.46
C ALA A 513 -52.80 27.76 -2.31
N TRP A 514 -52.20 28.35 -1.27
CA TRP A 514 -52.16 29.80 -1.10
C TRP A 514 -51.45 30.50 -2.27
N PHE A 515 -50.27 30.00 -2.66
CA PHE A 515 -49.49 30.60 -3.72
C PHE A 515 -50.18 30.50 -5.07
N GLU A 516 -50.79 29.34 -5.40
CA GLU A 516 -51.61 29.18 -6.61
C GLU A 516 -52.78 30.17 -6.66
N GLY A 517 -53.49 30.35 -5.54
CA GLY A 517 -54.57 31.32 -5.45
C GLY A 517 -54.09 32.77 -5.62
N LEU A 518 -52.99 33.13 -4.97
CA LEU A 518 -52.34 34.44 -5.10
C LEU A 518 -51.93 34.70 -6.56
N PHE A 519 -51.28 33.71 -7.19
CA PHE A 519 -50.79 33.82 -8.55
C PHE A 519 -51.93 33.93 -9.55
N ALA A 520 -52.99 33.12 -9.42
CA ALA A 520 -54.16 33.18 -10.29
C ALA A 520 -54.89 34.54 -10.19
N ASN A 521 -55.01 35.07 -8.97
CA ASN A 521 -55.58 36.40 -8.75
C ASN A 521 -54.73 37.48 -9.43
N TRP A 522 -53.41 37.42 -9.23
CA TRP A 522 -52.46 38.32 -9.90
C TRP A 522 -52.57 38.24 -11.42
N GLN A 523 -52.57 37.03 -12.00
CA GLN A 523 -52.69 36.83 -13.45
C GLN A 523 -54.01 37.40 -14.01
N SER A 524 -55.13 37.23 -13.29
CA SER A 524 -56.42 37.79 -13.70
C SER A 524 -56.48 39.33 -13.62
N SER A 525 -55.59 39.94 -12.82
CA SER A 525 -55.46 41.40 -12.71
C SER A 525 -54.63 42.02 -13.85
N LEU A 526 -53.91 41.20 -14.63
CA LEU A 526 -53.14 41.68 -15.78
C LEU A 526 -54.08 42.21 -16.87
N HIS A 527 -53.55 43.14 -17.67
CA HIS A 527 -54.34 43.78 -18.72
C HIS A 527 -54.78 42.75 -19.79
N PRO A 528 -56.03 42.77 -20.31
CA PRO A 528 -56.50 41.78 -21.31
C PRO A 528 -55.69 41.73 -22.62
N GLY A 529 -54.97 42.81 -22.94
CA GLY A 529 -54.06 42.86 -24.09
C GLY A 529 -52.65 42.30 -23.82
N THR A 530 -52.40 41.70 -22.66
CA THR A 530 -51.08 41.15 -22.32
C THR A 530 -50.75 39.94 -23.20
N ASP A 531 -51.73 39.18 -23.68
CA ASP A 531 -51.44 38.03 -24.56
C ASP A 531 -51.09 38.41 -26.01
N SER A 532 -51.26 39.68 -26.41
CA SER A 532 -51.12 40.13 -27.80
C SER A 532 -49.83 40.89 -28.12
N ARG A 533 -48.89 40.97 -27.16
CA ARG A 533 -47.62 41.71 -27.32
C ARG A 533 -46.40 40.82 -27.07
N PRO A 534 -45.27 41.02 -27.77
CA PRO A 534 -44.01 40.39 -27.41
C PRO A 534 -43.42 40.97 -26.11
N PHE A 535 -43.10 40.08 -25.17
CA PHE A 535 -42.39 40.37 -23.92
C PHE A 535 -40.99 39.76 -23.91
N SER A 536 -40.18 40.08 -22.90
CA SER A 536 -38.93 39.36 -22.65
C SER A 536 -39.16 37.87 -22.41
N GLU A 537 -38.12 37.06 -22.63
CA GLU A 537 -38.17 35.60 -22.41
C GLU A 537 -38.56 35.24 -20.97
N TRP A 538 -38.19 36.08 -19.99
CA TRP A 538 -38.53 35.85 -18.57
C TRP A 538 -40.00 36.12 -18.28
N ALA A 539 -40.57 37.19 -18.83
CA ALA A 539 -41.99 37.51 -18.70
C ALA A 539 -42.86 36.49 -19.42
N TYR A 540 -42.47 36.06 -20.62
CA TYR A 540 -43.16 34.98 -21.33
C TYR A 540 -43.06 33.65 -20.59
N GLY A 541 -41.86 33.31 -20.09
CA GLY A 541 -41.62 32.11 -19.31
C GLY A 541 -42.46 32.03 -18.03
N LEU A 542 -42.71 33.16 -17.36
CA LEU A 542 -43.60 33.23 -16.19
C LEU A 542 -45.06 32.88 -16.54
N LEU A 543 -45.56 33.38 -17.68
CA LEU A 543 -46.91 33.07 -18.16
C LEU A 543 -47.04 31.62 -18.65
N GLU A 544 -46.02 31.10 -19.34
CA GLU A 544 -46.00 29.71 -19.80
C GLU A 544 -46.05 28.72 -18.65
N VAL A 545 -45.28 28.94 -17.59
CA VAL A 545 -45.28 28.06 -16.41
C VAL A 545 -46.64 28.05 -15.74
N ALA A 546 -47.32 29.20 -15.65
CA ALA A 546 -48.65 29.29 -15.08
C ALA A 546 -49.70 28.49 -15.87
N ALA A 547 -49.58 28.47 -17.20
CA ALA A 547 -50.47 27.73 -18.09
C ALA A 547 -50.11 26.24 -18.22
N ALA A 548 -48.95 25.81 -17.70
CA ALA A 548 -48.50 24.43 -17.79
C ALA A 548 -49.32 23.49 -16.88
N SER A 549 -49.64 22.30 -17.40
CA SER A 549 -50.33 21.23 -16.66
C SER A 549 -49.39 20.36 -15.80
N GLU A 550 -48.21 20.88 -15.47
CA GLU A 550 -47.19 20.18 -14.68
C GLU A 550 -47.51 20.20 -13.17
N PRO A 551 -46.95 19.27 -12.37
CA PRO A 551 -47.08 19.30 -10.91
C PRO A 551 -46.52 20.60 -10.30
N PHE A 552 -47.10 21.06 -9.18
CA PHE A 552 -46.71 22.31 -8.50
C PHE A 552 -45.20 22.47 -8.34
N ALA A 553 -44.53 21.48 -7.73
CA ALA A 553 -43.10 21.53 -7.47
C ALA A 553 -42.27 21.61 -8.77
N VAL A 554 -42.69 20.91 -9.82
CA VAL A 554 -42.02 20.96 -11.14
C VAL A 554 -42.18 22.34 -11.75
N ARG A 555 -43.40 22.90 -11.75
CA ARG A 555 -43.68 24.23 -12.29
C ARG A 555 -42.82 25.31 -11.64
N TRP A 556 -42.87 25.39 -10.31
CA TRP A 556 -42.33 26.52 -9.59
C TRP A 556 -40.86 26.37 -9.19
N PHE A 557 -40.37 25.14 -8.98
CA PHE A 557 -39.01 24.89 -8.53
C PHE A 557 -38.10 24.25 -9.58
N GLU A 558 -38.62 23.88 -10.76
CA GLU A 558 -37.80 23.40 -11.89
C GLU A 558 -38.00 24.23 -13.16
N SER A 559 -39.24 24.28 -13.66
CA SER A 559 -39.59 24.91 -14.94
C SER A 559 -39.41 26.43 -14.89
N LEU A 560 -39.93 27.10 -13.86
CA LEU A 560 -39.78 28.55 -13.72
C LEU A 560 -38.31 29.00 -13.58
N PRO A 561 -37.49 28.42 -12.68
CA PRO A 561 -36.06 28.73 -12.64
C PRO A 561 -35.37 28.60 -14.00
N ARG A 562 -35.63 27.50 -14.73
CA ARG A 562 -35.08 27.27 -16.09
C ARG A 562 -35.51 28.35 -17.08
N ARG A 563 -36.78 28.73 -17.07
CA ARG A 563 -37.30 29.82 -17.92
C ARG A 563 -36.72 31.19 -17.54
N LEU A 564 -36.39 31.38 -16.28
CA LEU A 564 -35.66 32.56 -15.80
C LEU A 564 -34.14 32.45 -15.99
N GLY A 565 -33.64 31.42 -16.70
CA GLY A 565 -32.21 31.25 -17.01
C GLY A 565 -31.36 30.81 -15.81
N LEU A 566 -31.93 30.06 -14.87
CA LEU A 566 -31.26 29.42 -13.74
C LEU A 566 -31.53 27.91 -13.77
N PRO A 567 -30.67 27.05 -13.19
CA PRO A 567 -30.99 25.63 -13.03
C PRO A 567 -32.18 25.43 -12.07
N ALA A 568 -32.68 24.19 -11.99
CA ALA A 568 -33.72 23.84 -11.02
C ALA A 568 -33.23 24.11 -9.59
N VAL A 569 -34.14 24.42 -8.65
CA VAL A 569 -33.77 24.85 -7.28
C VAL A 569 -32.86 23.83 -6.58
N HIS A 570 -33.14 22.54 -6.74
CA HIS A 570 -32.34 21.47 -6.12
C HIS A 570 -30.90 21.41 -6.66
N ASP A 571 -30.65 21.95 -7.85
CA ASP A 571 -29.34 21.99 -8.53
C ASP A 571 -28.54 23.27 -8.25
N TRP A 572 -29.03 24.16 -7.38
CA TRP A 572 -28.34 25.41 -7.08
C TRP A 572 -27.08 25.19 -6.25
N ASP A 573 -25.92 25.58 -6.77
CA ASP A 573 -24.65 25.65 -6.04
C ASP A 573 -23.80 26.83 -6.54
N PRO A 574 -23.67 27.94 -5.78
CA PRO A 574 -24.32 28.24 -4.50
C PRO A 574 -25.81 28.57 -4.66
N ASP A 575 -26.52 28.78 -3.55
CA ASP A 575 -27.92 29.22 -3.53
C ASP A 575 -28.15 30.50 -4.36
N GLN A 576 -29.06 30.41 -5.35
CA GLN A 576 -29.38 31.47 -6.31
C GLN A 576 -30.70 32.20 -6.03
N GLY A 577 -31.30 32.01 -4.84
CA GLY A 577 -32.63 32.53 -4.49
C GLY A 577 -32.78 34.04 -4.72
N ALA A 578 -31.79 34.86 -4.35
CA ALA A 578 -31.84 36.30 -4.56
C ALA A 578 -31.88 36.68 -6.06
N VAL A 579 -31.09 36.00 -6.89
CA VAL A 579 -31.05 36.23 -8.35
C VAL A 579 -32.37 35.79 -8.97
N PHE A 580 -32.89 34.64 -8.55
CA PHE A 580 -34.18 34.13 -8.98
C PHE A 580 -35.32 35.12 -8.68
N LEU A 581 -35.41 35.61 -7.44
CA LEU A 581 -36.43 36.58 -7.04
C LEU A 581 -36.30 37.92 -7.79
N ALA A 582 -35.07 38.38 -8.07
CA ALA A 582 -34.84 39.57 -8.91
C ALA A 582 -35.43 39.41 -10.31
N ARG A 583 -35.16 38.25 -10.94
CA ARG A 583 -35.64 37.94 -12.30
C ARG A 583 -37.16 37.77 -12.32
N LEU A 584 -37.73 37.14 -11.31
CA LEU A 584 -39.17 37.02 -11.12
C LEU A 584 -39.84 38.40 -10.97
N ALA A 585 -39.32 39.25 -10.09
CA ALA A 585 -39.83 40.60 -9.87
C ALA A 585 -39.76 41.45 -11.15
N ARG A 586 -38.67 41.34 -11.92
CA ARG A 586 -38.53 41.99 -13.23
C ARG A 586 -39.59 41.53 -14.22
N ALA A 587 -39.75 40.21 -14.36
CA ALA A 587 -40.74 39.60 -15.26
C ALA A 587 -42.16 40.06 -14.91
N ARG A 588 -42.49 40.06 -13.61
CA ARG A 588 -43.76 40.56 -13.08
C ARG A 588 -43.98 42.04 -13.45
N LEU A 589 -43.01 42.91 -13.14
CA LEU A 589 -43.14 44.34 -13.41
C LEU A 589 -43.28 44.65 -14.90
N GLU A 590 -42.60 43.90 -15.77
CA GLU A 590 -42.76 44.05 -17.21
C GLU A 590 -44.20 43.78 -17.66
N LEU A 591 -44.82 42.72 -17.13
CA LEU A 591 -46.20 42.33 -17.42
C LEU A 591 -47.24 43.29 -16.84
N GLU A 592 -46.98 43.89 -15.67
CA GLU A 592 -47.89 44.87 -15.06
C GLU A 592 -47.81 46.24 -15.74
N LEU A 593 -46.60 46.66 -16.14
CA LEU A 593 -46.31 48.05 -16.46
C LEU A 593 -46.26 48.38 -17.94
N TRP A 594 -46.37 47.40 -18.83
CA TRP A 594 -46.21 47.64 -20.27
C TRP A 594 -47.22 48.66 -20.83
N ARG A 595 -48.36 48.86 -20.15
CA ARG A 595 -49.41 49.83 -20.51
C ARG A 595 -49.41 51.09 -19.64
N LEU A 596 -48.34 51.38 -18.87
CA LEU A 596 -48.20 52.60 -18.06
C LEU A 596 -48.48 53.89 -18.83
N ARG A 597 -48.19 53.90 -20.15
CA ARG A 597 -48.47 55.05 -21.02
C ARG A 597 -49.97 55.36 -21.18
N GLU A 598 -50.86 54.40 -20.92
CA GLU A 598 -52.32 54.58 -21.06
C GLU A 598 -53.05 54.80 -19.72
N LEU A 599 -52.50 54.29 -18.61
CA LEU A 599 -53.08 54.47 -17.27
C LEU A 599 -52.77 55.84 -16.64
N PHE A 600 -51.79 56.57 -17.18
CA PHE A 600 -51.47 57.94 -16.79
C PHE A 600 -51.79 58.91 -17.94
N PRO A 601 -52.97 59.57 -17.98
CA PRO A 601 -53.07 60.82 -18.71
C PRO A 601 -52.03 61.78 -18.11
N LEU A 602 -51.09 62.21 -18.95
CA LEU A 602 -49.91 63.02 -18.59
C LEU A 602 -50.22 64.12 -17.54
N PRO A 603 -49.63 64.10 -16.34
CA PRO A 603 -49.51 65.31 -15.54
C PRO A 603 -48.46 66.22 -16.20
N GLN A 604 -48.75 67.52 -16.31
CA GLN A 604 -47.94 68.50 -17.04
C GLN A 604 -46.53 68.73 -16.45
N ASN A 605 -46.21 68.18 -15.26
CA ASN A 605 -44.95 68.45 -14.56
C ASN A 605 -43.99 67.22 -14.52
N PRO A 606 -42.83 67.29 -15.20
CA PRO A 606 -41.88 66.18 -15.30
C PRO A 606 -41.17 65.80 -13.98
N VAL A 607 -41.09 66.72 -13.00
CA VAL A 607 -40.43 66.44 -11.71
C VAL A 607 -41.30 65.55 -10.82
N GLN A 608 -42.61 65.84 -10.76
CA GLN A 608 -43.61 65.03 -10.05
C GLN A 608 -43.67 63.62 -10.64
N ARG A 609 -43.67 63.51 -11.97
CA ARG A 609 -43.61 62.25 -12.71
C ARG A 609 -42.42 61.39 -12.30
N SER A 610 -41.22 61.99 -12.24
CA SER A 610 -40.02 61.25 -11.86
C SER A 610 -40.07 60.78 -10.40
N GLN A 611 -40.62 61.60 -9.49
CA GLN A 611 -40.73 61.25 -8.07
C GLN A 611 -41.75 60.13 -7.82
N GLU A 612 -42.91 60.14 -8.50
CA GLU A 612 -43.91 59.09 -8.38
C GLU A 612 -43.42 57.76 -8.94
N VAL A 613 -42.82 57.76 -10.14
CA VAL A 613 -42.22 56.55 -10.74
C VAL A 613 -41.10 55.99 -9.87
N ARG A 614 -40.24 56.87 -9.29
CA ARG A 614 -39.15 56.45 -8.38
C ARG A 614 -39.64 55.98 -7.01
N ARG A 615 -40.81 56.43 -6.55
CA ARG A 615 -41.42 55.95 -5.30
C ARG A 615 -42.03 54.58 -5.54
N TRP A 616 -42.78 54.42 -6.63
CA TRP A 616 -43.46 53.18 -6.97
C TRP A 616 -42.49 52.05 -7.34
N LEU A 617 -41.44 52.33 -8.11
CA LEU A 617 -40.35 51.36 -8.34
C LEU A 617 -39.60 50.97 -7.06
N ARG A 618 -39.55 51.87 -6.07
CA ARG A 618 -38.99 51.56 -4.74
C ARG A 618 -39.91 50.61 -4.01
N GLU A 619 -41.19 50.95 -3.89
CA GLU A 619 -42.22 50.13 -3.23
C GLU A 619 -42.29 48.72 -3.84
N ALA A 620 -42.24 48.61 -5.18
CA ALA A 620 -42.23 47.32 -5.88
C ALA A 620 -40.95 46.49 -5.64
N MET A 621 -39.81 47.13 -5.41
CA MET A 621 -38.54 46.45 -5.18
C MET A 621 -38.21 46.25 -3.70
N ASP A 622 -38.91 46.92 -2.78
CA ASP A 622 -38.61 46.86 -1.34
C ASP A 622 -38.93 45.48 -0.72
N GLY A 623 -39.72 44.63 -1.40
CA GLY A 623 -39.97 43.23 -1.02
C GLY A 623 -39.01 42.18 -1.62
N SER A 624 -38.08 42.57 -2.50
CA SER A 624 -37.27 41.64 -3.31
C SER A 624 -35.97 41.13 -2.66
N GLY A 625 -35.58 41.69 -1.51
CA GLY A 625 -34.35 41.31 -0.81
C GLY A 625 -33.03 41.73 -1.49
N LEU A 626 -33.09 42.47 -2.60
CA LEU A 626 -31.92 42.94 -3.36
C LEU A 626 -31.15 44.04 -2.63
N ASP A 627 -29.83 44.08 -2.81
CA ASP A 627 -28.99 45.16 -2.29
C ASP A 627 -29.14 46.46 -3.12
N GLN A 628 -28.62 47.57 -2.59
CA GLN A 628 -28.80 48.89 -3.18
C GLN A 628 -28.17 49.03 -4.60
N ALA A 629 -27.10 48.28 -4.87
CA ALA A 629 -26.42 48.30 -6.17
C ALA A 629 -27.18 47.47 -7.21
N GLN A 630 -27.66 46.29 -6.82
CA GLN A 630 -28.52 45.42 -7.61
C GLN A 630 -29.83 46.12 -7.97
N ARG A 631 -30.51 46.74 -6.99
CA ARG A 631 -31.72 47.54 -7.24
C ARG A 631 -31.48 48.65 -8.26
N ARG A 632 -30.34 49.36 -8.17
CA ARG A 632 -29.99 50.44 -9.12
C ARG A 632 -29.76 49.91 -10.54
N SER A 633 -29.05 48.80 -10.69
CA SER A 633 -28.80 48.18 -11.99
C SER A 633 -30.09 47.73 -12.65
N LEU A 634 -30.96 47.06 -11.89
CA LEU A 634 -32.25 46.55 -12.36
C LEU A 634 -33.20 47.69 -12.74
N MET A 635 -33.19 48.79 -11.98
CA MET A 635 -33.93 50.00 -12.29
C MET A 635 -33.48 50.65 -13.60
N LEU A 636 -32.17 50.70 -13.86
CA LEU A 636 -31.61 51.27 -15.09
C LEU A 636 -32.02 50.42 -16.29
N ASP A 637 -31.88 49.10 -16.21
CA ASP A 637 -32.31 48.15 -17.25
C ASP A 637 -33.82 48.26 -17.55
N LEU A 638 -34.66 48.31 -16.51
CA LEU A 638 -36.13 48.43 -16.66
C LEU A 638 -36.53 49.76 -17.29
N LEU A 639 -35.89 50.86 -16.88
CA LEU A 639 -36.11 52.17 -17.47
C LEU A 639 -35.66 52.20 -18.93
N GLU A 640 -34.56 51.53 -19.27
CA GLU A 640 -34.06 51.42 -20.64
C GLU A 640 -35.01 50.60 -21.51
N SER A 641 -35.53 49.47 -21.01
CA SER A 641 -36.49 48.63 -21.75
C SER A 641 -37.88 49.26 -21.89
N LEU A 642 -38.33 50.06 -20.92
CA LEU A 642 -39.67 50.69 -20.91
C LEU A 642 -39.71 52.06 -21.63
N LEU A 643 -38.58 52.78 -21.71
CA LEU A 643 -38.54 54.13 -22.30
C LEU A 643 -37.89 54.18 -23.70
N TRP A 644 -37.02 53.23 -24.06
CA TRP A 644 -36.20 53.30 -25.28
C TRP A 644 -36.42 52.17 -26.31
N LYS A 645 -37.57 51.48 -26.26
CA LYS A 645 -38.12 50.73 -27.40
C LYS A 645 -39.48 51.26 -27.82
#